data_AF-A0A9W8S677-F1
#
_entry.id   AF-A0A9W8S677-F1
#
_cell.length_a   1.000
_cell.length_b   1.000
_cell.length_c   1.000
_cell.angle_alpha   90.00
_cell.angle_beta   90.00
_cell.angle_gamma   90.00
#
_symmetry.space_group_name_H-M   'P 1'
#
loop_
_entity.id
_entity.type
_entity.pdbx_description
1 polymer ?
#
loop_
_entity_poly.entity_id
_entity_poly.type
_entity_poly.pdbx_seq_one_letter_code
_entity_poly.pdbx_strand_id
1 'polypeptide(L)'
;MDPDPPRHFSGALPTPSTTTQGSRSRRREQNSSEESETLSSVVCAKYRAAHPVLRPLPLEVANLPTSTSTSTTSSSTSTSDVLDRAEDTILERTREILEQYDLFDDQKTEINIVARRVPNEHHTAVPTVFILTTWVDHADTKDTWKDAVHDLVNFIQDTFNILGTTNTTLHVEMMAFELSLPKYLGPVLDEPKLDTDWPKIRSLVCHCLESYDTTCYSWQTIAIFRLGFLPDHSMNPITVYVSVSQISDETQWEVIIHHIQQTLDNHGWGSLHVLIEHNTVTTSTFHLVPPEGIEDEILERAIDKNLVIEGKYSVPVDLGTSISMKKNIKKADGTLTYPMSGTLGCYIELKTKTNTDWNVFGLTNWHVVRPGFDGFSMITKVKKNDVGPGEVKINDVGPAKTHSDLWKRDQKGWSPRNPAPELAESPSRTEHNYTIWWLKREIKTLEDKKADPTSQFTPEDEEDLKALEKDRDEKIKFFDEDHNLFGRLYAGSGFRRTANNHRLDWALIKPSEFRQGSIFLPGRETWKAKYPRKNWPSSETFNRVLEGQSSSICHEIDDEARLNTYPLVKDAWKVGTTTEATAGYFHKYKPFVKMTDEAYMGLGPSKEYVFQAYKSIGEKGNNTFSLPGDSGSVVFDHKGGIVGLLFSGQTPNNVRLGYSLVTPIEHVFDDIKRWSKGQITDIRVMGAEEDGEKGGKEGDGKGKQEDQDVEMTED
;
A
#
# COMPACT_ATOMS: atom_id res chain seq x y z
N MET A 1 -9.43 9.62 22.58
CA MET A 1 -9.89 8.63 23.58
C MET A 1 -10.51 7.51 22.78
N ASP A 2 -9.80 6.39 22.62
CA ASP A 2 -10.35 5.21 21.93
C ASP A 2 -11.51 4.65 22.79
N PRO A 3 -12.69 4.37 22.22
CA PRO A 3 -13.72 3.66 22.96
C PRO A 3 -13.23 2.23 23.26
N ASP A 4 -13.33 1.81 24.52
CA ASP A 4 -13.10 0.42 24.91
C ASP A 4 -13.96 -0.51 24.03
N PRO A 5 -13.40 -1.58 23.44
CA PRO A 5 -14.19 -2.53 22.68
C PRO A 5 -15.26 -3.16 23.60
N PRO A 6 -16.49 -3.42 23.11
CA PRO A 6 -17.52 -4.08 23.89
C PRO A 6 -17.01 -5.39 24.48
N ARG A 7 -17.28 -5.64 25.78
CA ARG A 7 -16.74 -6.74 26.61
C ARG A 7 -17.09 -8.18 26.14
N HIS A 8 -17.58 -8.38 24.92
CA HIS A 8 -18.04 -9.67 24.40
C HIS A 8 -17.37 -10.13 23.09
N PHE A 9 -16.40 -9.40 22.53
CA PHE A 9 -15.69 -9.87 21.34
C PHE A 9 -14.70 -10.99 21.68
N SER A 10 -14.95 -12.21 21.18
CA SER A 10 -13.87 -13.15 20.92
C SER A 10 -12.93 -12.47 19.91
N GLY A 11 -11.62 -12.48 20.11
CA GLY A 11 -10.66 -11.82 19.20
C GLY A 11 -10.69 -12.33 17.74
N ALA A 12 -11.56 -13.29 17.42
CA ALA A 12 -11.72 -13.86 16.10
C ALA A 12 -12.47 -12.93 15.14
N LEU A 13 -11.99 -12.92 13.90
CA LEU A 13 -12.69 -12.30 12.79
C LEU A 13 -14.00 -13.04 12.50
N PRO A 14 -14.98 -12.36 11.89
CA PRO A 14 -16.23 -13.00 11.49
C PRO A 14 -15.91 -14.15 10.53
N THR A 15 -16.20 -15.39 10.95
CA THR A 15 -15.98 -16.62 10.17
C THR A 15 -17.29 -17.41 10.08
N PRO A 16 -17.47 -18.34 9.13
CA PRO A 16 -18.69 -19.13 9.05
C PRO A 16 -18.88 -19.96 10.31
N SER A 17 -20.08 -19.89 10.90
CA SER A 17 -20.48 -20.76 12.00
C SER A 17 -20.57 -22.21 11.49
N THR A 18 -19.85 -23.15 12.12
CA THR A 18 -19.97 -24.59 11.89
C THR A 18 -21.22 -25.11 12.60
N THR A 19 -22.39 -24.99 11.97
CA THR A 19 -23.62 -25.61 12.50
C THR A 19 -23.96 -26.88 11.70
N THR A 20 -23.92 -28.00 12.42
CA THR A 20 -24.33 -29.35 11.98
C THR A 20 -25.75 -29.37 11.40
N GLN A 21 -25.91 -30.03 10.25
CA GLN A 21 -27.18 -30.24 9.55
C GLN A 21 -28.27 -30.82 10.46
N GLY A 22 -29.42 -30.14 10.54
CA GLY A 22 -30.62 -30.60 11.22
C GLY A 22 -31.89 -30.35 10.41
N SER A 23 -32.44 -31.44 9.87
CA SER A 23 -33.85 -31.72 9.58
C SER A 23 -34.66 -30.84 8.61
N ARG A 24 -34.97 -31.48 7.47
CA ARG A 24 -36.03 -31.17 6.49
C ARG A 24 -37.34 -30.70 7.15
N SER A 25 -37.84 -29.53 6.75
CA SER A 25 -39.24 -29.13 6.93
C SER A 25 -39.97 -29.02 5.60
N ARG A 26 -41.26 -29.36 5.62
CA ARG A 26 -42.13 -29.68 4.49
C ARG A 26 -42.62 -28.45 3.73
N ARG A 27 -42.54 -28.53 2.41
CA ARG A 27 -43.19 -27.66 1.40
C ARG A 27 -44.69 -27.53 1.67
N ARG A 28 -45.19 -26.30 1.76
CA ARG A 28 -46.62 -25.99 1.68
C ARG A 28 -46.84 -25.16 0.42
N GLU A 29 -47.58 -25.72 -0.52
CA GLU A 29 -48.04 -25.04 -1.75
C GLU A 29 -49.14 -24.04 -1.40
N GLN A 30 -49.08 -22.83 -1.96
CA GLN A 30 -50.27 -22.06 -2.30
C GLN A 30 -50.00 -21.05 -3.43
N ASN A 31 -51.03 -20.90 -4.26
CA ASN A 31 -51.04 -20.37 -5.63
C ASN A 31 -51.04 -18.82 -5.73
N SER A 32 -50.27 -18.33 -6.71
CA SER A 32 -50.59 -17.35 -7.76
C SER A 32 -51.55 -16.18 -7.47
N SER A 33 -51.01 -14.97 -7.61
CA SER A 33 -51.58 -13.91 -8.46
C SER A 33 -50.44 -13.12 -9.11
N GLU A 34 -50.36 -13.21 -10.44
CA GLU A 34 -49.39 -12.50 -11.29
C GLU A 34 -49.76 -11.01 -11.39
N GLU A 35 -49.04 -10.15 -10.68
CA GLU A 35 -49.01 -8.70 -10.96
C GLU A 35 -47.55 -8.20 -10.95
N SER A 36 -47.03 -7.97 -12.15
CA SER A 36 -45.94 -7.06 -12.52
C SER A 36 -44.79 -6.83 -11.50
N GLU A 37 -43.94 -7.84 -11.30
CA GLU A 37 -42.64 -7.69 -10.61
C GLU A 37 -41.63 -6.93 -11.48
N THR A 38 -41.51 -5.61 -11.28
CA THR A 38 -40.19 -4.96 -11.35
C THR A 38 -39.63 -4.98 -9.92
N LEU A 39 -39.24 -6.16 -9.45
CA LEU A 39 -38.59 -6.35 -8.15
C LEU A 39 -37.30 -5.51 -8.09
N SER A 40 -37.25 -4.55 -7.17
CA SER A 40 -36.02 -3.89 -6.74
C SER A 40 -35.04 -4.97 -6.25
N SER A 41 -34.03 -5.34 -7.07
CA SER A 41 -33.16 -6.48 -6.76
C SER A 41 -32.17 -6.14 -5.64
N VAL A 42 -32.61 -6.28 -4.38
CA VAL A 42 -31.70 -6.18 -3.22
C VAL A 42 -30.65 -7.28 -3.31
N VAL A 43 -29.39 -6.88 -3.16
CA VAL A 43 -28.23 -7.78 -3.17
C VAL A 43 -27.75 -7.98 -1.74
N CYS A 44 -27.56 -9.23 -1.32
CA CYS A 44 -27.15 -9.55 0.05
C CYS A 44 -26.00 -10.56 0.07
N ALA A 45 -25.00 -10.27 0.88
CA ALA A 45 -23.86 -11.11 1.21
C ALA A 45 -23.78 -11.30 2.73
N LYS A 46 -22.83 -12.11 3.21
CA LYS A 46 -22.60 -12.23 4.66
C LYS A 46 -22.18 -10.87 5.21
N TYR A 47 -22.80 -10.41 6.30
CA TYR A 47 -22.54 -9.11 6.93
C TYR A 47 -23.02 -7.86 6.17
N ARG A 48 -23.67 -7.99 4.99
CA ARG A 48 -24.06 -6.83 4.17
C ARG A 48 -25.31 -7.06 3.35
N ALA A 49 -26.15 -6.04 3.23
CA ALA A 49 -27.26 -5.98 2.28
C ALA A 49 -27.30 -4.59 1.65
N ALA A 50 -27.53 -4.50 0.34
CA ALA A 50 -27.56 -3.21 -0.34
C ALA A 50 -28.49 -3.20 -1.56
N HIS A 51 -28.88 -1.99 -1.93
CA HIS A 51 -29.58 -1.70 -3.17
C HIS A 51 -29.00 -0.44 -3.84
N PRO A 52 -28.84 -0.45 -5.17
CA PRO A 52 -29.05 -1.55 -6.12
C PRO A 52 -27.87 -2.55 -6.16
N VAL A 53 -26.72 -2.21 -5.58
CA VAL A 53 -25.49 -3.02 -5.68
C VAL A 53 -24.69 -3.01 -4.38
N LEU A 54 -24.06 -4.14 -4.06
CA LEU A 54 -23.01 -4.21 -3.04
C LEU A 54 -21.74 -3.57 -3.58
N ARG A 55 -21.48 -2.34 -3.15
CA ARG A 55 -20.24 -1.65 -3.53
C ARG A 55 -19.05 -2.29 -2.81
N PRO A 56 -17.95 -2.60 -3.52
CA PRO A 56 -16.78 -3.21 -2.89
C PRO A 56 -16.18 -2.33 -1.78
N LEU A 57 -15.76 -2.96 -0.68
CA LEU A 57 -15.10 -2.28 0.44
C LEU A 57 -13.57 -2.18 0.21
N PRO A 58 -12.88 -1.23 0.84
CA PRO A 58 -13.38 -0.24 1.81
C PRO A 58 -14.04 0.98 1.14
N LEU A 59 -14.97 1.61 1.86
CA LEU A 59 -15.61 2.88 1.47
C LEU A 59 -15.56 3.86 2.65
N GLU A 60 -15.30 5.13 2.34
CA GLU A 60 -15.32 6.26 3.25
C GLU A 60 -16.69 6.93 3.27
N VAL A 61 -17.02 7.52 4.43
CA VAL A 61 -18.13 8.45 4.59
C VAL A 61 -17.65 9.84 4.21
N ALA A 62 -18.42 10.54 3.38
CA ALA A 62 -18.22 11.92 2.99
C ALA A 62 -19.50 12.73 3.25
N ASN A 63 -19.32 14.03 3.50
CA ASN A 63 -20.45 14.95 3.61
C ASN A 63 -21.21 15.00 2.28
N LEU A 64 -22.54 15.08 2.37
CA LEU A 64 -23.37 15.39 1.20
C LEU A 64 -22.95 16.77 0.66
N PRO A 65 -22.90 16.96 -0.68
CA PRO A 65 -22.57 18.26 -1.25
C PRO A 65 -23.60 19.30 -0.78
N THR A 66 -23.17 20.28 0.01
CA THR A 66 -24.05 21.38 0.45
C THR A 66 -24.28 22.37 -0.69
N SER A 67 -25.55 22.71 -0.92
CA SER A 67 -25.98 23.72 -1.89
C SER A 67 -25.57 25.13 -1.46
N THR A 68 -24.30 25.52 -1.70
CA THR A 68 -23.85 26.91 -1.53
C THR A 68 -23.03 27.38 -2.72
N SER A 69 -23.71 27.85 -3.78
CA SER A 69 -23.48 29.16 -4.43
C SER A 69 -24.26 29.32 -5.76
N THR A 70 -25.25 30.22 -5.73
CA THR A 70 -25.75 31.13 -6.78
C THR A 70 -25.53 30.80 -8.27
N SER A 71 -26.60 30.51 -9.02
CA SER A 71 -27.27 31.49 -9.92
C SER A 71 -28.47 30.90 -10.68
N THR A 72 -29.59 31.63 -10.56
CA THR A 72 -30.72 31.84 -11.49
C THR A 72 -31.19 30.77 -12.50
N THR A 73 -32.51 30.51 -12.39
CA THR A 73 -33.49 30.14 -13.42
C THR A 73 -33.44 28.74 -14.02
N SER A 74 -34.05 27.76 -13.32
CA SER A 74 -35.00 26.81 -13.91
C SER A 74 -35.76 26.06 -12.80
N SER A 75 -37.06 25.80 -13.01
CA SER A 75 -38.01 25.25 -12.03
C SER A 75 -37.93 23.73 -11.89
N SER A 76 -36.72 23.16 -11.73
CA SER A 76 -36.54 21.75 -11.39
C SER A 76 -36.08 21.66 -9.94
N THR A 77 -36.90 21.05 -9.07
CA THR A 77 -36.50 20.70 -7.70
C THR A 77 -35.23 19.85 -7.78
N SER A 78 -34.14 20.32 -7.19
CA SER A 78 -32.88 19.57 -7.23
C SER A 78 -33.00 18.34 -6.36
N THR A 79 -32.26 17.27 -6.68
CA THR A 79 -32.19 16.05 -5.86
C THR A 79 -31.79 16.34 -4.41
N SER A 80 -30.99 17.39 -4.17
CA SER A 80 -30.64 17.87 -2.82
C SER A 80 -31.87 18.37 -2.07
N ASP A 81 -32.70 19.20 -2.69
CA ASP A 81 -33.88 19.79 -2.04
C ASP A 81 -34.93 18.73 -1.66
N VAL A 82 -35.01 17.63 -2.42
CA VAL A 82 -35.91 16.52 -2.12
C VAL A 82 -35.39 15.67 -0.97
N LEU A 83 -34.07 15.41 -0.95
CA LEU A 83 -33.44 14.68 0.15
C LEU A 83 -33.58 15.45 1.46
N ASP A 84 -33.30 16.76 1.46
CA ASP A 84 -33.44 17.64 2.64
C ASP A 84 -34.88 17.63 3.20
N ARG A 85 -35.88 17.47 2.33
CA ARG A 85 -37.30 17.40 2.74
C ARG A 85 -37.75 16.02 3.21
N ALA A 86 -37.05 14.98 2.79
CA ALA A 86 -37.41 13.59 3.07
C ALA A 86 -36.55 12.95 4.17
N GLU A 87 -35.41 13.56 4.51
CA GLU A 87 -34.39 13.00 5.40
C GLU A 87 -34.97 12.48 6.73
N ASP A 88 -35.64 13.33 7.52
CA ASP A 88 -36.21 12.92 8.80
C ASP A 88 -37.22 11.78 8.65
N THR A 89 -38.01 11.79 7.57
CA THR A 89 -39.02 10.75 7.31
C THR A 89 -38.36 9.43 6.93
N ILE A 90 -37.29 9.47 6.13
CA ILE A 90 -36.51 8.30 5.74
C ILE A 90 -35.78 7.72 6.95
N LEU A 91 -35.15 8.55 7.79
CA LEU A 91 -34.44 8.11 8.99
C LEU A 91 -35.39 7.44 10.00
N GLU A 92 -36.53 8.07 10.29
CA GLU A 92 -37.51 7.51 11.21
C GLU A 92 -38.09 6.20 10.67
N ARG A 93 -38.47 6.16 9.40
CA ARG A 93 -38.99 4.92 8.80
C ARG A 93 -37.94 3.81 8.74
N THR A 94 -36.68 4.16 8.53
CA THR A 94 -35.58 3.19 8.60
C THR A 94 -35.52 2.55 9.98
N ARG A 95 -35.63 3.34 11.06
CA ARG A 95 -35.69 2.81 12.44
C ARG A 95 -36.87 1.86 12.61
N GLU A 96 -38.09 2.28 12.23
CA GLU A 96 -39.30 1.45 12.37
C GLU A 96 -39.17 0.10 11.64
N ILE A 97 -38.60 0.10 10.44
CA ILE A 97 -38.35 -1.12 9.67
C ILE A 97 -37.34 -2.00 10.41
N LEU A 98 -36.23 -1.44 10.88
CA LEU A 98 -35.25 -2.23 11.63
C LEU A 98 -35.83 -2.82 12.93
N GLU A 99 -36.70 -2.09 13.63
CA GLU A 99 -37.43 -2.61 14.79
C GLU A 99 -38.40 -3.74 14.41
N GLN A 100 -39.13 -3.60 13.29
CA GLN A 100 -40.05 -4.64 12.80
C GLN A 100 -39.34 -5.97 12.52
N TYR A 101 -38.09 -5.90 12.03
CA TYR A 101 -37.27 -7.07 11.72
C TYR A 101 -36.34 -7.51 12.87
N ASP A 102 -36.46 -6.91 14.06
CA ASP A 102 -35.60 -7.18 15.24
C ASP A 102 -34.10 -6.96 14.96
N LEU A 103 -33.80 -5.92 14.18
CA LEU A 103 -32.44 -5.54 13.74
C LEU A 103 -31.94 -4.23 14.39
N PHE A 104 -32.76 -3.57 15.20
CA PHE A 104 -32.44 -2.29 15.83
C PHE A 104 -31.98 -2.48 17.29
N ASP A 105 -30.78 -1.97 17.60
CA ASP A 105 -30.19 -1.90 18.94
C ASP A 105 -29.75 -0.45 19.20
N ASP A 106 -30.39 0.24 20.14
CA ASP A 106 -30.11 1.64 20.50
C ASP A 106 -28.64 1.95 20.79
N GLN A 107 -27.85 0.94 21.19
CA GLN A 107 -26.44 1.11 21.52
C GLN A 107 -25.48 0.78 20.38
N LYS A 108 -25.95 0.12 19.32
CA LYS A 108 -25.10 -0.45 18.26
C LYS A 108 -25.59 -0.20 16.85
N THR A 109 -26.79 0.35 16.68
CA THR A 109 -27.35 0.68 15.40
C THR A 109 -27.16 2.16 15.10
N GLU A 110 -26.44 2.46 14.02
CA GLU A 110 -26.30 3.82 13.49
C GLU A 110 -27.04 3.90 12.17
N ILE A 111 -27.85 4.95 12.00
CA ILE A 111 -28.61 5.23 10.79
C ILE A 111 -28.28 6.65 10.35
N ASN A 112 -27.74 6.81 9.16
CA ASN A 112 -27.36 8.11 8.61
C ASN A 112 -27.68 8.20 7.12
N ILE A 113 -27.91 9.40 6.61
CA ILE A 113 -27.88 9.66 5.16
C ILE A 113 -26.57 10.37 4.85
N VAL A 114 -25.69 9.70 4.12
CA VAL A 114 -24.33 10.18 3.84
C VAL A 114 -23.90 9.88 2.41
N ALA A 115 -22.89 10.57 1.92
CA ALA A 115 -22.24 10.14 0.68
C ALA A 115 -21.21 9.04 1.01
N ARG A 116 -21.29 7.89 0.35
CA ARG A 116 -20.28 6.81 0.44
C ARG A 116 -19.35 6.87 -0.77
N ARG A 117 -18.03 6.82 -0.58
CA ARG A 117 -17.05 6.90 -1.68
C ARG A 117 -15.89 5.93 -1.50
N VAL A 118 -15.21 5.58 -2.59
CA VAL A 118 -13.92 4.87 -2.55
C VAL A 118 -12.84 5.83 -2.00
N PRO A 119 -11.95 5.38 -1.09
CA PRO A 119 -10.86 6.19 -0.56
C PRO A 119 -10.05 6.89 -1.66
N ASN A 120 -9.78 8.18 -1.48
CA ASN A 120 -9.07 9.02 -2.46
C ASN A 120 -9.77 9.20 -3.84
N GLU A 121 -11.03 8.79 -3.98
CA GLU A 121 -11.80 8.87 -5.23
C GLU A 121 -13.13 9.63 -5.02
N HIS A 122 -13.04 10.94 -4.79
CA HIS A 122 -14.17 11.84 -4.46
C HIS A 122 -15.37 11.73 -5.42
N HIS A 123 -15.10 11.53 -6.70
CA HIS A 123 -16.13 11.43 -7.75
C HIS A 123 -16.96 10.13 -7.67
N THR A 124 -16.57 9.16 -6.84
CA THR A 124 -17.35 7.94 -6.57
C THR A 124 -18.34 8.12 -5.41
N ALA A 125 -18.48 9.35 -4.91
CA ALA A 125 -19.44 9.68 -3.86
C ALA A 125 -20.87 9.44 -4.33
N VAL A 126 -21.61 8.65 -3.54
CA VAL A 126 -23.01 8.30 -3.80
C VAL A 126 -23.82 8.56 -2.53
N PRO A 127 -24.89 9.37 -2.58
CA PRO A 127 -25.85 9.50 -1.48
C PRO A 127 -26.44 8.14 -1.11
N THR A 128 -26.34 7.78 0.16
CA THR A 128 -26.64 6.46 0.68
C THR A 128 -27.32 6.57 2.04
N VAL A 129 -28.45 5.90 2.22
CA VAL A 129 -28.94 5.53 3.56
C VAL A 129 -28.01 4.45 4.08
N PHE A 130 -27.15 4.84 5.00
CA PHE A 130 -26.10 4.03 5.56
C PHE A 130 -26.52 3.54 6.94
N ILE A 131 -26.65 2.22 7.07
CA ILE A 131 -27.07 1.55 8.29
C ILE A 131 -25.91 0.68 8.77
N LEU A 132 -25.41 0.95 9.97
CA LEU A 132 -24.53 0.06 10.69
C LEU A 132 -25.35 -0.63 11.78
N THR A 133 -25.32 -1.96 11.85
CA THR A 133 -25.99 -2.71 12.91
C THR A 133 -25.25 -4.02 13.21
N THR A 134 -25.67 -4.77 14.24
CA THR A 134 -24.99 -6.02 14.63
C THR A 134 -25.45 -7.17 13.74
N TRP A 135 -24.51 -8.00 13.26
CA TRP A 135 -24.87 -9.24 12.59
C TRP A 135 -24.95 -10.40 13.57
N VAL A 136 -26.10 -11.05 13.62
CA VAL A 136 -26.32 -12.24 14.45
C VAL A 136 -26.36 -13.46 13.53
N ASP A 137 -25.45 -14.41 13.70
CA ASP A 137 -25.37 -15.62 12.85
C ASP A 137 -26.55 -16.57 13.15
N HIS A 138 -27.66 -16.40 12.43
CA HIS A 138 -28.81 -17.31 12.37
C HIS A 138 -29.10 -17.73 10.92
N ALA A 139 -29.87 -18.82 10.76
CA ALA A 139 -30.11 -19.43 9.45
C ALA A 139 -30.90 -18.52 8.49
N ASP A 140 -31.68 -17.60 9.04
CA ASP A 140 -32.56 -16.65 8.35
C ASP A 140 -32.01 -15.21 8.30
N THR A 141 -30.92 -14.89 9.01
CA THR A 141 -30.37 -13.52 9.10
C THR A 141 -30.19 -12.86 7.74
N LYS A 142 -29.69 -13.61 6.76
CA LYS A 142 -29.46 -13.10 5.39
C LYS A 142 -30.77 -12.70 4.72
N ASP A 143 -31.82 -13.49 4.90
CA ASP A 143 -33.14 -13.22 4.35
C ASP A 143 -33.80 -12.05 5.10
N THR A 144 -33.70 -12.01 6.43
CA THR A 144 -34.16 -10.89 7.27
C THR A 144 -33.54 -9.55 6.85
N TRP A 145 -32.22 -9.52 6.64
CA TRP A 145 -31.51 -8.31 6.19
C TRP A 145 -31.94 -7.89 4.79
N LYS A 146 -32.14 -8.87 3.89
CA LYS A 146 -32.58 -8.61 2.52
C LYS A 146 -34.00 -8.03 2.48
N ASP A 147 -34.92 -8.58 3.27
CA ASP A 147 -36.31 -8.15 3.35
C ASP A 147 -36.43 -6.75 3.97
N ALA A 148 -35.67 -6.47 5.04
CA ALA A 148 -35.61 -5.14 5.65
C ALA A 148 -35.12 -4.06 4.65
N VAL A 149 -34.05 -4.35 3.90
CA VAL A 149 -33.55 -3.43 2.87
C VAL A 149 -34.56 -3.29 1.73
N HIS A 150 -35.26 -4.36 1.35
CA HIS A 150 -36.28 -4.31 0.31
C HIS A 150 -37.45 -3.38 0.70
N ASP A 151 -37.97 -3.53 1.90
CA ASP A 151 -39.06 -2.69 2.41
C ASP A 151 -38.65 -1.21 2.50
N LEU A 152 -37.41 -0.95 2.91
CA LEU A 152 -36.86 0.40 2.95
C LEU A 152 -36.71 1.01 1.55
N VAL A 153 -36.22 0.23 0.57
CA VAL A 153 -36.09 0.69 -0.81
C VAL A 153 -37.45 1.05 -1.41
N ASN A 154 -38.47 0.23 -1.19
CA ASN A 154 -39.83 0.50 -1.66
C ASN A 154 -40.38 1.78 -1.02
N PHE A 155 -40.18 1.96 0.29
CA PHE A 155 -40.58 3.19 0.98
C PHE A 155 -39.89 4.44 0.43
N ILE A 156 -38.58 4.39 0.17
CA ILE A 156 -37.83 5.52 -0.40
C ILE A 156 -38.34 5.86 -1.79
N GLN A 157 -38.59 4.84 -2.63
CA GLN A 157 -39.14 5.03 -3.97
C GLN A 157 -40.52 5.70 -3.93
N ASP A 158 -41.42 5.22 -3.06
CA ASP A 158 -42.75 5.82 -2.86
C ASP A 158 -42.66 7.28 -2.37
N THR A 159 -41.76 7.55 -1.43
CA THR A 159 -41.53 8.89 -0.89
C THR A 159 -41.06 9.85 -2.00
N PHE A 160 -40.10 9.42 -2.83
CA PHE A 160 -39.61 10.24 -3.95
C PHE A 160 -40.66 10.42 -5.05
N ASN A 161 -41.49 9.40 -5.32
CA ASN A 161 -42.62 9.51 -6.24
C ASN A 161 -43.64 10.56 -5.77
N ILE A 162 -43.97 10.57 -4.47
CA ILE A 162 -44.87 11.58 -3.87
C ILE A 162 -44.29 12.99 -3.98
N LEU A 163 -42.97 13.13 -3.82
CA LEU A 163 -42.27 14.42 -3.93
C LEU A 163 -42.02 14.87 -5.37
N GLY A 164 -42.49 14.12 -6.37
CA GLY A 164 -42.44 14.47 -7.79
C GLY A 164 -41.11 14.18 -8.47
N THR A 165 -40.27 13.32 -7.89
CA THR A 165 -38.97 12.91 -8.45
C THR A 165 -38.95 11.44 -8.80
N THR A 166 -38.86 11.12 -10.09
CA THR A 166 -38.81 9.73 -10.58
C THR A 166 -37.41 9.26 -10.98
N ASN A 167 -36.43 10.19 -11.03
CA ASN A 167 -35.06 9.91 -11.49
C ASN A 167 -34.00 10.00 -10.39
N THR A 168 -34.39 10.15 -9.12
CA THR A 168 -33.43 10.21 -8.02
C THR A 168 -33.19 8.80 -7.47
N THR A 169 -31.94 8.35 -7.48
CA THR A 169 -31.54 7.05 -6.93
C THR A 169 -30.77 7.28 -5.63
N LEU A 170 -31.39 6.96 -4.49
CA LEU A 170 -30.73 6.93 -3.19
C LEU A 170 -30.30 5.48 -2.92
N HIS A 171 -29.01 5.28 -2.63
CA HIS A 171 -28.52 3.95 -2.26
C HIS A 171 -29.00 3.56 -0.87
N VAL A 172 -29.16 2.27 -0.64
CA VAL A 172 -29.32 1.72 0.71
C VAL A 172 -28.17 0.75 0.93
N GLU A 173 -27.40 0.95 2.00
CA GLU A 173 -26.32 0.05 2.41
C GLU A 173 -26.49 -0.27 3.90
N MET A 174 -26.81 -1.52 4.20
CA MET A 174 -26.80 -2.07 5.54
C MET A 174 -25.57 -2.95 5.72
N MET A 175 -24.77 -2.66 6.74
CA MET A 175 -23.49 -3.31 6.99
C MET A 175 -23.34 -3.67 8.47
N ALA A 176 -22.72 -4.81 8.73
CA ALA A 176 -22.42 -5.24 10.08
C ALA A 176 -21.30 -4.40 10.71
N PHE A 177 -21.44 -4.08 11.99
CA PHE A 177 -20.45 -3.30 12.75
C PHE A 177 -19.05 -3.94 12.73
N GLU A 178 -18.95 -5.26 12.62
CA GLU A 178 -17.70 -6.01 12.52
C GLU A 178 -16.87 -5.63 11.29
N LEU A 179 -17.52 -5.13 10.24
CA LEU A 179 -16.86 -4.65 9.01
C LEU A 179 -16.38 -3.20 9.11
N SER A 180 -16.70 -2.46 10.16
CA SER A 180 -16.15 -1.11 10.43
C SER A 180 -15.08 -1.12 11.51
N LEU A 181 -14.97 -2.20 12.29
CA LEU A 181 -14.01 -2.31 13.38
C LEU A 181 -12.54 -2.30 12.90
N PRO A 182 -11.64 -1.62 13.64
CA PRO A 182 -10.21 -1.68 13.37
C PRO A 182 -9.68 -3.09 13.63
N LYS A 183 -8.89 -3.60 12.67
CA LYS A 183 -8.21 -4.89 12.77
C LYS A 183 -6.74 -4.69 13.11
N TYR A 184 -6.17 -5.65 13.83
CA TYR A 184 -4.77 -5.68 14.23
C TYR A 184 -4.08 -6.88 13.62
N LEU A 185 -3.08 -6.57 12.78
CA LEU A 185 -2.24 -7.53 12.08
C LEU A 185 -0.96 -7.78 12.88
N GLY A 186 -0.49 -9.01 12.91
CA GLY A 186 0.81 -9.39 13.47
C GLY A 186 1.37 -10.69 12.89
N PRO A 187 2.62 -11.02 13.23
CA PRO A 187 3.31 -12.20 12.71
C PRO A 187 2.91 -13.45 13.50
N VAL A 188 2.95 -14.61 12.84
CA VAL A 188 2.75 -15.90 13.50
C VAL A 188 4.12 -16.45 13.92
N LEU A 189 4.43 -16.36 15.21
CA LEU A 189 5.74 -16.75 15.77
C LEU A 189 5.70 -18.01 16.62
N ASP A 190 4.51 -18.40 17.07
CA ASP A 190 4.29 -19.35 18.16
C ASP A 190 3.66 -20.69 17.71
N GLU A 191 3.59 -20.94 16.40
CA GLU A 191 3.10 -22.20 15.82
C GLU A 191 4.17 -22.83 14.92
N PRO A 192 5.04 -23.71 15.46
CA PRO A 192 6.12 -24.34 14.70
C PRO A 192 5.66 -25.32 13.61
N LYS A 193 4.47 -25.94 13.74
CA LYS A 193 4.00 -26.91 12.72
C LYS A 193 3.80 -26.25 11.36
N LEU A 194 3.42 -24.98 11.36
CA LEU A 194 3.24 -24.18 10.15
C LEU A 194 4.54 -24.00 9.36
N ASP A 195 5.73 -24.16 9.96
CA ASP A 195 7.00 -24.12 9.24
C ASP A 195 7.08 -25.20 8.15
N THR A 196 6.47 -26.36 8.40
CA THR A 196 6.41 -27.46 7.42
C THR A 196 5.11 -27.47 6.62
N ASP A 197 4.00 -27.05 7.25
CA ASP A 197 2.67 -27.20 6.67
C ASP A 197 2.24 -26.03 5.78
N TRP A 198 2.75 -24.81 6.03
CA TRP A 198 2.31 -23.61 5.31
C TRP A 198 2.41 -23.73 3.78
N PRO A 199 3.48 -24.28 3.18
CA PRO A 199 3.53 -24.48 1.74
C PRO A 199 2.37 -25.32 1.20
N LYS A 200 1.95 -26.37 1.92
CA LYS A 200 0.83 -27.24 1.54
C LYS A 200 -0.51 -26.54 1.73
N ILE A 201 -0.71 -25.89 2.87
CA ILE A 201 -1.92 -25.11 3.18
C ILE A 201 -2.16 -24.08 2.09
N ARG A 202 -1.14 -23.27 1.77
CA ARG A 202 -1.22 -22.21 0.76
C ARG A 202 -1.58 -22.77 -0.62
N SER A 203 -1.00 -23.90 -1.02
CA SER A 203 -1.33 -24.57 -2.29
C SER A 203 -2.77 -25.10 -2.33
N LEU A 204 -3.26 -25.68 -1.22
CA LEU A 204 -4.64 -26.17 -1.13
C LEU A 204 -5.65 -25.01 -1.21
N VAL A 205 -5.41 -23.94 -0.47
CA VAL A 205 -6.25 -22.73 -0.52
C VAL A 205 -6.28 -22.15 -1.93
N CYS A 206 -5.12 -22.07 -2.60
CA CYS A 206 -5.03 -21.64 -3.99
C CYS A 206 -5.89 -22.51 -4.92
N HIS A 207 -5.83 -23.83 -4.77
CA HIS A 207 -6.63 -24.76 -5.57
C HIS A 207 -8.14 -24.59 -5.34
N CYS A 208 -8.56 -24.40 -4.09
CA CYS A 208 -9.96 -24.09 -3.76
C CYS A 208 -10.42 -22.77 -4.40
N LEU A 209 -9.59 -21.72 -4.36
CA LEU A 209 -9.92 -20.43 -4.99
C LEU A 209 -10.00 -20.55 -6.52
N GLU A 210 -9.17 -21.40 -7.13
CA GLU A 210 -9.18 -21.66 -8.57
C GLU A 210 -10.40 -22.47 -9.05
N SER A 211 -11.13 -23.14 -8.15
CA SER A 211 -12.32 -23.92 -8.52
C SER A 211 -13.60 -23.11 -8.65
N TYR A 212 -13.60 -21.80 -8.34
CA TYR A 212 -14.77 -20.93 -8.45
C TYR A 212 -14.52 -19.75 -9.39
N ASP A 213 -15.47 -19.48 -10.28
CA ASP A 213 -15.38 -18.38 -11.26
C ASP A 213 -15.18 -17.00 -10.61
N THR A 214 -15.79 -16.77 -9.44
CA THR A 214 -15.69 -15.50 -8.71
C THR A 214 -14.28 -15.23 -8.14
N THR A 215 -13.46 -16.27 -7.94
CA THR A 215 -12.11 -16.17 -7.33
C THR A 215 -10.96 -16.55 -8.25
N CYS A 216 -11.15 -17.47 -9.21
CA CYS A 216 -10.07 -18.10 -9.97
C CYS A 216 -9.21 -17.10 -10.77
N TYR A 217 -9.80 -16.01 -11.25
CA TYR A 217 -9.10 -14.92 -11.95
C TYR A 217 -8.95 -13.64 -11.13
N SER A 218 -9.53 -13.59 -9.92
CA SER A 218 -9.65 -12.35 -9.15
C SER A 218 -8.79 -12.34 -7.88
N TRP A 219 -8.41 -13.50 -7.33
CA TRP A 219 -7.53 -13.57 -6.15
C TRP A 219 -6.15 -12.98 -6.44
N GLN A 220 -5.61 -12.22 -5.48
CA GLN A 220 -4.35 -11.47 -5.56
C GLN A 220 -3.32 -11.98 -4.56
N THR A 221 -3.70 -12.13 -3.28
CA THR A 221 -2.80 -12.56 -2.22
C THR A 221 -3.36 -13.74 -1.44
N ILE A 222 -2.50 -14.69 -1.05
CA ILE A 222 -2.77 -15.73 -0.05
C ILE A 222 -1.65 -15.68 0.99
N ALA A 223 -1.97 -15.29 2.21
CA ALA A 223 -1.02 -15.07 3.31
C ALA A 223 -1.51 -15.72 4.61
N ILE A 224 -0.68 -15.72 5.66
CA ILE A 224 -1.05 -16.19 6.99
C ILE A 224 -0.52 -15.23 8.05
N PHE A 225 -1.40 -14.80 8.95
CA PHE A 225 -1.10 -13.80 9.97
C PHE A 225 -1.82 -14.07 11.27
N ARG A 226 -1.37 -13.43 12.36
CA ARG A 226 -2.24 -13.16 13.50
C ARG A 226 -3.13 -11.97 13.13
N LEU A 227 -4.43 -12.18 12.98
CA LEU A 227 -5.34 -11.13 12.50
C LEU A 227 -6.69 -11.20 13.21
N GLY A 228 -7.08 -10.10 13.85
CA GLY A 228 -8.30 -9.99 14.64
C GLY A 228 -8.52 -8.58 15.18
N PHE A 229 -9.37 -8.45 16.20
CA PHE A 229 -9.77 -7.14 16.74
C PHE A 229 -9.01 -6.74 18.01
N LEU A 230 -8.13 -7.60 18.54
CA LEU A 230 -7.38 -7.30 19.76
C LEU A 230 -6.11 -6.49 19.44
N PRO A 231 -5.83 -5.37 20.15
CA PRO A 231 -4.62 -4.58 19.96
C PRO A 231 -3.33 -5.38 20.17
N ASP A 232 -3.34 -6.33 21.11
CA ASP A 232 -2.29 -7.33 21.22
C ASP A 232 -2.51 -8.40 20.15
N HIS A 233 -1.80 -8.23 19.02
CA HIS A 233 -1.94 -9.14 17.89
C HIS A 233 -1.58 -10.58 18.24
N SER A 234 -0.77 -10.86 19.27
CA SER A 234 -0.42 -12.24 19.64
C SER A 234 -1.64 -13.04 20.14
N MET A 235 -2.66 -12.34 20.63
CA MET A 235 -3.91 -12.91 21.13
C MET A 235 -4.97 -13.10 20.05
N ASN A 236 -4.78 -12.53 18.86
CA ASN A 236 -5.66 -12.73 17.71
C ASN A 236 -5.48 -14.15 17.14
N PRO A 237 -6.49 -14.72 16.46
CA PRO A 237 -6.33 -16.04 15.84
C PRO A 237 -5.31 -16.02 14.71
N ILE A 238 -4.81 -17.21 14.37
CA ILE A 238 -4.05 -17.42 13.15
C ILE A 238 -5.04 -17.51 11.99
N THR A 239 -4.90 -16.60 11.03
CA THR A 239 -5.85 -16.42 9.93
C THR A 239 -5.12 -16.55 8.59
N VAL A 240 -5.61 -17.46 7.74
CA VAL A 240 -5.33 -17.49 6.31
C VAL A 240 -6.05 -16.30 5.68
N TYR A 241 -5.25 -15.33 5.26
CA TYR A 241 -5.71 -14.11 4.63
C TYR A 241 -5.71 -14.27 3.11
N VAL A 242 -6.85 -14.03 2.48
CA VAL A 242 -7.00 -14.02 1.03
C VAL A 242 -7.49 -12.65 0.60
N SER A 243 -6.79 -12.05 -0.34
CA SER A 243 -7.27 -10.82 -0.98
C SER A 243 -7.70 -11.07 -2.42
N VAL A 244 -8.78 -10.43 -2.83
CA VAL A 244 -9.32 -10.52 -4.18
C VAL A 244 -9.48 -9.12 -4.79
N SER A 245 -9.40 -9.03 -6.11
CA SER A 245 -9.62 -7.78 -6.83
C SER A 245 -11.09 -7.32 -6.73
N GLN A 246 -11.31 -6.05 -7.01
CA GLN A 246 -12.62 -5.37 -6.92
C GLN A 246 -13.71 -5.94 -7.85
N ILE A 247 -13.36 -6.86 -8.77
CA ILE A 247 -14.32 -7.53 -9.67
C ILE A 247 -14.86 -8.86 -9.10
N SER A 248 -14.34 -9.33 -7.97
CA SER A 248 -14.85 -10.56 -7.33
C SER A 248 -16.22 -10.30 -6.71
N ASP A 249 -17.17 -11.20 -6.96
CA ASP A 249 -18.53 -11.12 -6.42
C ASP A 249 -18.57 -11.69 -5.00
N GLU A 250 -18.85 -10.79 -4.04
CA GLU A 250 -18.91 -11.06 -2.60
C GLU A 250 -20.05 -12.02 -2.21
N THR A 251 -21.11 -12.13 -3.02
CA THR A 251 -22.30 -12.93 -2.69
C THR A 251 -22.02 -14.44 -2.59
N GLN A 252 -20.91 -14.90 -3.18
CA GLN A 252 -20.49 -16.30 -3.17
C GLN A 252 -19.38 -16.62 -2.17
N TRP A 253 -18.79 -15.62 -1.52
CA TRP A 253 -17.61 -15.83 -0.68
C TRP A 253 -17.88 -16.75 0.50
N GLU A 254 -19.08 -16.71 1.09
CA GLU A 254 -19.44 -17.58 2.21
C GLU A 254 -19.29 -19.07 1.88
N VAL A 255 -19.74 -19.49 0.69
CA VAL A 255 -19.62 -20.87 0.22
C VAL A 255 -18.16 -21.25 0.03
N ILE A 256 -17.34 -20.33 -0.49
CA ILE A 256 -15.91 -20.53 -0.75
C ILE A 256 -15.14 -20.63 0.56
N ILE A 257 -15.38 -19.72 1.50
CA ILE A 257 -14.78 -19.73 2.84
C ILE A 257 -15.12 -21.04 3.54
N HIS A 258 -16.38 -21.48 3.47
CA HIS A 258 -16.80 -22.76 4.06
C HIS A 258 -16.07 -23.96 3.44
N HIS A 259 -15.92 -24.00 2.11
CA HIS A 259 -15.17 -25.06 1.43
C HIS A 259 -13.68 -25.05 1.81
N ILE A 260 -13.03 -23.88 1.90
CA ILE A 260 -11.65 -23.76 2.36
C ILE A 260 -11.55 -24.26 3.81
N GLN A 261 -12.43 -23.82 4.70
CA GLN A 261 -12.42 -24.23 6.11
C GLN A 261 -12.57 -25.74 6.26
N GLN A 262 -13.56 -26.35 5.59
CA GLN A 262 -13.73 -27.80 5.57
C GLN A 262 -12.47 -28.53 5.05
N THR A 263 -11.84 -27.98 4.02
CA THR A 263 -10.61 -28.56 3.47
C THR A 263 -9.48 -28.52 4.50
N LEU A 264 -9.31 -27.41 5.23
CA LEU A 264 -8.31 -27.27 6.29
C LEU A 264 -8.61 -28.21 7.47
N ASP A 265 -9.87 -28.30 7.90
CA ASP A 265 -10.33 -29.18 8.98
C ASP A 265 -9.99 -30.64 8.66
N ASN A 266 -10.29 -31.09 7.44
CA ASN A 266 -10.01 -32.46 6.98
C ASN A 266 -8.52 -32.82 6.94
N HIS A 267 -7.64 -31.82 6.86
CA HIS A 267 -6.18 -32.01 6.88
C HIS A 267 -5.57 -31.74 8.26
N GLY A 268 -6.38 -31.48 9.29
CA GLY A 268 -5.94 -31.29 10.68
C GLY A 268 -5.56 -29.85 11.03
N TRP A 269 -5.94 -28.86 10.21
CA TRP A 269 -5.65 -27.43 10.42
C TRP A 269 -6.88 -26.61 10.81
N GLY A 270 -7.86 -27.23 11.46
CA GLY A 270 -9.13 -26.56 11.78
C GLY A 270 -9.07 -25.43 12.81
N SER A 271 -7.91 -25.19 13.42
CA SER A 271 -7.66 -24.00 14.25
C SER A 271 -7.34 -22.75 13.43
N LEU A 272 -7.11 -22.88 12.13
CA LEU A 272 -6.87 -21.74 11.24
C LEU A 272 -8.20 -21.13 10.83
N HIS A 273 -8.27 -19.80 10.89
CA HIS A 273 -9.39 -19.02 10.37
C HIS A 273 -9.14 -18.62 8.91
N VAL A 274 -10.20 -18.32 8.17
CA VAL A 274 -10.10 -17.87 6.77
C VAL A 274 -10.82 -16.53 6.62
N LEU A 275 -10.13 -15.54 6.04
CA LEU A 275 -10.69 -14.24 5.68
C LEU A 275 -10.50 -13.99 4.19
N ILE A 276 -11.58 -13.61 3.49
CA ILE A 276 -11.53 -13.07 2.12
C ILE A 276 -11.97 -11.61 2.17
N GLU A 277 -11.24 -10.72 1.49
CA GLU A 277 -11.66 -9.33 1.32
C GLU A 277 -11.22 -8.75 -0.04
N HIS A 278 -11.96 -7.74 -0.52
CA HIS A 278 -11.54 -6.94 -1.67
C HIS A 278 -10.32 -6.14 -1.26
N ASN A 279 -9.16 -6.53 -1.77
CA ASN A 279 -7.93 -5.80 -1.57
C ASN A 279 -6.91 -6.18 -2.64
N THR A 280 -6.38 -5.18 -3.32
CA THR A 280 -5.37 -5.34 -4.35
C THR A 280 -4.02 -4.95 -3.77
N VAL A 281 -2.99 -5.75 -4.05
CA VAL A 281 -1.61 -5.38 -3.75
C VAL A 281 -1.38 -3.97 -4.29
N THR A 282 -0.82 -3.09 -3.47
CA THR A 282 -0.55 -1.73 -3.89
C THR A 282 0.55 -1.78 -4.93
N THR A 283 0.16 -1.82 -6.20
CA THR A 283 1.05 -1.34 -7.23
C THR A 283 1.22 0.14 -7.00
N SER A 284 2.45 0.61 -7.12
CA SER A 284 2.75 2.03 -7.06
C SER A 284 1.76 2.76 -7.99
N THR A 285 0.78 3.44 -7.40
CA THR A 285 -0.23 4.19 -8.13
C THR A 285 0.27 5.63 -8.18
N PHE A 286 0.61 6.04 -9.40
CA PHE A 286 1.25 7.32 -9.65
C PHE A 286 0.23 8.43 -9.73
N HIS A 287 0.52 9.52 -9.04
CA HIS A 287 -0.14 10.79 -9.30
C HIS A 287 0.64 11.57 -10.36
N LEU A 288 -0.11 12.18 -11.25
CA LEU A 288 0.35 12.76 -12.50
C LEU A 288 0.80 14.22 -12.28
N VAL A 289 1.52 14.77 -13.27
CA VAL A 289 1.75 16.19 -13.65
C VAL A 289 0.96 17.26 -12.88
N PRO A 290 1.55 18.48 -12.69
CA PRO A 290 1.45 19.38 -11.53
C PRO A 290 0.13 19.27 -10.78
N PRO A 291 0.13 19.32 -9.45
CA PRO A 291 -1.11 19.12 -8.72
C PRO A 291 -2.21 20.07 -9.22
N GLU A 292 -3.18 19.49 -9.93
CA GLU A 292 -4.38 20.11 -10.46
C GLU A 292 -5.54 19.53 -9.66
N GLY A 293 -6.45 20.38 -9.19
CA GLY A 293 -7.54 19.97 -8.32
C GLY A 293 -7.80 20.98 -7.21
N ILE A 294 -8.52 20.53 -6.19
CA ILE A 294 -8.84 21.33 -5.00
C ILE A 294 -7.56 21.50 -4.17
N GLU A 295 -7.28 22.74 -3.77
CA GLU A 295 -6.03 23.14 -3.12
C GLU A 295 -5.72 22.34 -1.84
N ASP A 296 -6.74 22.07 -1.02
CA ASP A 296 -6.60 21.31 0.22
C ASP A 296 -6.17 19.85 -0.04
N GLU A 297 -6.71 19.20 -1.08
CA GLU A 297 -6.35 17.83 -1.46
C GLU A 297 -4.92 17.75 -1.99
N ILE A 298 -4.48 18.81 -2.67
CA ILE A 298 -3.11 18.93 -3.14
C ILE A 298 -2.17 19.02 -1.94
N LEU A 299 -2.52 19.86 -0.96
CA LEU A 299 -1.72 20.07 0.24
C LEU A 299 -1.62 18.80 1.09
N GLU A 300 -2.76 18.14 1.34
CA GLU A 300 -2.81 16.88 2.08
C GLU A 300 -1.90 15.83 1.42
N ARG A 301 -2.00 15.68 0.09
CA ARG A 301 -1.13 14.76 -0.65
C ARG A 301 0.34 15.15 -0.60
N ALA A 302 0.65 16.46 -0.68
CA ALA A 302 2.01 16.96 -0.63
C ALA A 302 2.68 16.62 0.70
N ILE A 303 1.93 16.74 1.80
CA ILE A 303 2.36 16.40 3.16
C ILE A 303 2.47 14.88 3.32
N ASP A 304 1.40 14.14 3.02
CA ASP A 304 1.31 12.69 3.25
C ASP A 304 2.35 11.89 2.48
N LYS A 305 2.73 12.38 1.29
CA LYS A 305 3.68 11.72 0.39
C LYS A 305 5.08 12.32 0.42
N ASN A 306 5.33 13.30 1.29
CA ASN A 306 6.61 14.00 1.42
C ASN A 306 7.13 14.53 0.07
N LEU A 307 6.26 15.18 -0.71
CA LEU A 307 6.57 15.61 -2.09
C LEU A 307 7.19 17.02 -2.17
N VAL A 308 7.22 17.74 -1.05
CA VAL A 308 7.78 19.09 -0.95
C VAL A 308 9.16 18.99 -0.34
N ILE A 309 10.16 19.51 -1.05
CA ILE A 309 11.52 19.56 -0.55
C ILE A 309 11.73 20.91 0.14
N GLU A 310 11.89 20.85 1.47
CA GLU A 310 12.32 21.99 2.27
C GLU A 310 13.82 22.25 2.09
N GLY A 311 14.21 23.53 2.03
CA GLY A 311 15.60 23.93 1.82
C GLY A 311 16.12 23.64 0.41
N LYS A 312 17.45 23.63 0.27
CA LYS A 312 18.14 23.55 -1.03
C LYS A 312 18.13 22.13 -1.59
N TYR A 313 18.04 22.03 -2.91
CA TYR A 313 18.30 20.76 -3.59
C TYR A 313 19.73 20.30 -3.36
N SER A 314 19.87 19.05 -2.92
CA SER A 314 21.17 18.42 -2.77
C SER A 314 21.76 18.07 -4.13
N VAL A 315 23.03 18.44 -4.34
CA VAL A 315 23.81 17.98 -5.49
C VAL A 315 24.16 16.49 -5.33
N PRO A 316 24.79 16.02 -4.24
CA PRO A 316 24.92 14.58 -4.01
C PRO A 316 23.54 13.92 -3.78
N VAL A 317 23.39 12.69 -4.24
CA VAL A 317 22.16 11.89 -4.04
C VAL A 317 22.42 10.87 -2.95
N ASP A 318 21.79 11.04 -1.80
CA ASP A 318 22.01 10.17 -0.66
C ASP A 318 21.11 8.93 -0.69
N LEU A 319 21.47 7.90 0.06
CA LEU A 319 20.60 6.77 0.37
C LEU A 319 19.21 7.25 0.85
N GLY A 320 18.14 6.64 0.34
CA GLY A 320 16.78 7.01 0.68
C GLY A 320 16.21 8.18 -0.13
N THR A 321 17.01 8.79 -1.01
CA THR A 321 16.57 9.92 -1.85
C THR A 321 15.75 9.45 -3.05
N SER A 322 14.87 10.33 -3.52
CA SER A 322 13.95 10.05 -4.62
C SER A 322 14.65 10.04 -5.97
N ILE A 323 14.28 9.08 -6.79
CA ILE A 323 14.79 8.94 -8.16
C ILE A 323 13.66 8.63 -9.13
N SER A 324 13.80 9.14 -10.35
CA SER A 324 12.91 8.82 -11.48
C SER A 324 13.69 8.79 -12.79
N MET A 325 13.04 8.39 -13.88
CA MET A 325 13.62 8.49 -15.22
C MET A 325 13.43 9.89 -15.81
N LYS A 326 14.43 10.44 -16.53
CA LYS A 326 14.33 11.72 -17.25
C LYS A 326 13.50 11.56 -18.54
N LYS A 327 12.21 11.27 -18.42
CA LYS A 327 11.30 11.09 -19.56
C LYS A 327 9.94 11.69 -19.29
N ASN A 328 9.27 12.20 -20.32
CA ASN A 328 7.83 12.51 -20.26
C ASN A 328 7.07 11.30 -20.79
N ILE A 329 6.00 10.93 -20.10
CA ILE A 329 5.09 9.88 -20.53
C ILE A 329 3.88 10.53 -21.19
N LYS A 330 3.43 10.00 -22.32
CA LYS A 330 2.18 10.43 -22.94
C LYS A 330 1.05 9.50 -22.47
N LYS A 331 0.01 10.06 -21.85
CA LYS A 331 -1.20 9.32 -21.46
C LYS A 331 -2.03 8.95 -22.70
N ALA A 332 -3.02 8.09 -22.50
CA ALA A 332 -3.94 7.65 -23.55
C ALA A 332 -4.71 8.81 -24.21
N ASP A 333 -5.05 9.85 -23.44
CA ASP A 333 -5.73 11.07 -23.90
C ASP A 333 -4.80 12.09 -24.59
N GLY A 334 -3.51 11.78 -24.70
CA GLY A 334 -2.51 12.63 -25.33
C GLY A 334 -1.84 13.66 -24.41
N THR A 335 -2.27 13.78 -23.15
CA THR A 335 -1.62 14.64 -22.15
C THR A 335 -0.26 14.08 -21.73
N LEU A 336 0.68 14.95 -21.38
CA LEU A 336 1.97 14.53 -20.81
C LEU A 336 1.81 14.23 -19.33
N THR A 337 2.62 13.31 -18.82
CA THR A 337 2.78 13.00 -17.40
C THR A 337 4.21 12.65 -17.09
N TYR A 338 4.53 12.62 -15.79
CA TYR A 338 5.84 12.28 -15.30
C TYR A 338 5.95 10.79 -14.97
N PRO A 339 7.17 10.25 -14.99
CA PRO A 339 7.41 8.85 -14.73
C PRO A 339 7.33 8.55 -13.25
N MET A 340 7.26 7.24 -13.01
CA MET A 340 7.31 6.68 -11.68
C MET A 340 8.55 7.20 -10.94
N SER A 341 8.36 7.60 -9.68
CA SER A 341 9.46 7.80 -8.75
C SER A 341 9.53 6.61 -7.79
N GLY A 342 10.74 6.36 -7.32
CA GLY A 342 11.04 5.44 -6.24
C GLY A 342 12.22 5.98 -5.44
N THR A 343 12.84 5.11 -4.68
CA THR A 343 13.95 5.42 -3.80
C THR A 343 15.26 4.89 -4.38
N LEU A 344 16.33 5.67 -4.28
CA LEU A 344 17.70 5.17 -4.36
C LEU A 344 17.99 4.38 -3.09
N GLY A 345 18.08 3.07 -3.21
CA GLY A 345 18.30 2.18 -2.08
C GLY A 345 19.66 2.39 -1.45
N CYS A 346 20.73 2.17 -2.22
CA CYS A 346 22.10 2.39 -1.77
C CYS A 346 23.04 2.48 -2.98
N TYR A 347 24.32 2.68 -2.69
CA TYR A 347 25.39 2.45 -3.66
C TYR A 347 26.01 1.05 -3.46
N ILE A 348 26.24 0.36 -4.56
CA ILE A 348 27.00 -0.88 -4.63
C ILE A 348 28.20 -0.70 -5.54
N GLU A 349 29.24 -1.49 -5.33
CA GLU A 349 30.43 -1.52 -6.16
C GLU A 349 30.54 -2.87 -6.86
N LEU A 350 30.92 -2.82 -8.14
CA LEU A 350 31.08 -4.02 -8.97
C LEU A 350 32.51 -4.10 -9.50
N LYS A 351 33.08 -5.31 -9.49
CA LYS A 351 34.26 -5.69 -10.31
C LYS A 351 33.80 -6.46 -11.53
N THR A 352 34.47 -6.25 -12.66
CA THR A 352 34.21 -6.97 -13.90
C THR A 352 35.46 -7.70 -14.38
N LYS A 353 35.29 -8.69 -15.28
CA LYS A 353 36.41 -9.38 -15.92
C LYS A 353 37.35 -8.43 -16.68
N THR A 354 36.80 -7.37 -17.27
CA THR A 354 37.54 -6.41 -18.10
C THR A 354 38.02 -5.18 -17.34
N ASN A 355 37.39 -4.87 -16.21
CA ASN A 355 37.78 -3.81 -15.30
C ASN A 355 37.72 -4.35 -13.87
N THR A 356 38.88 -4.60 -13.30
CA THR A 356 39.07 -5.18 -11.96
C THR A 356 38.95 -4.15 -10.84
N ASP A 357 38.85 -2.86 -11.17
CA ASP A 357 38.64 -1.80 -10.19
C ASP A 357 37.18 -1.76 -9.76
N TRP A 358 36.95 -1.34 -8.51
CA TRP A 358 35.61 -1.15 -7.97
C TRP A 358 34.93 0.02 -8.66
N ASN A 359 33.77 -0.26 -9.26
CA ASN A 359 32.96 0.74 -9.94
C ASN A 359 31.64 0.93 -9.19
N VAL A 360 31.32 2.17 -8.82
CA VAL A 360 30.09 2.52 -8.09
C VAL A 360 28.87 2.52 -9.02
N PHE A 361 27.75 1.98 -8.51
CA PHE A 361 26.42 1.97 -9.11
C PHE A 361 25.36 2.22 -8.03
N GLY A 362 24.32 2.99 -8.34
CA GLY A 362 23.12 3.11 -7.51
C GLY A 362 22.18 1.92 -7.72
N LEU A 363 21.63 1.38 -6.65
CA LEU A 363 20.68 0.27 -6.64
C LEU A 363 19.25 0.77 -6.38
N THR A 364 18.29 0.32 -7.19
CA THR A 364 16.84 0.57 -7.01
C THR A 364 16.03 -0.58 -7.63
N ASN A 365 14.71 -0.46 -7.75
CA ASN A 365 13.88 -1.44 -8.44
C ASN A 365 13.79 -1.25 -9.96
N TRP A 366 13.52 -2.34 -10.68
CA TRP A 366 13.26 -2.31 -12.11
C TRP A 366 12.00 -1.51 -12.44
N HIS A 367 10.92 -1.68 -11.67
CA HIS A 367 9.69 -0.95 -11.93
C HIS A 367 9.82 0.58 -11.77
N VAL A 368 10.82 1.07 -11.03
CA VAL A 368 11.12 2.51 -10.93
C VAL A 368 11.70 3.05 -12.24
N VAL A 369 12.51 2.25 -12.94
CA VAL A 369 13.22 2.67 -14.17
C VAL A 369 12.52 2.27 -15.46
N ARG A 370 11.57 1.32 -15.40
CA ARG A 370 10.81 0.86 -16.56
C ARG A 370 10.08 1.96 -17.36
N PRO A 371 9.65 3.11 -16.78
CA PRO A 371 9.03 4.18 -17.56
C PRO A 371 9.98 4.88 -18.51
N GLY A 372 11.30 4.65 -18.39
CA GLY A 372 12.28 5.10 -19.37
C GLY A 372 12.08 4.47 -20.75
N PHE A 373 11.40 3.32 -20.86
CA PHE A 373 11.38 2.55 -22.10
C PHE A 373 10.12 2.72 -22.94
N ASP A 374 10.30 2.55 -24.25
CA ASP A 374 9.20 2.62 -25.21
C ASP A 374 8.26 1.43 -25.04
N GLY A 375 6.97 1.72 -24.96
CA GLY A 375 5.94 0.72 -24.63
C GLY A 375 5.41 0.84 -23.21
N PHE A 376 6.02 1.67 -22.37
CA PHE A 376 5.38 2.10 -21.13
C PHE A 376 4.11 2.89 -21.45
N SER A 377 3.04 2.59 -20.74
CA SER A 377 1.79 3.33 -20.81
C SER A 377 1.14 3.42 -19.45
N MET A 378 0.64 4.61 -19.15
CA MET A 378 -0.38 4.79 -18.13
C MET A 378 -1.74 4.54 -18.79
N ILE A 379 -2.53 3.63 -18.23
CA ILE A 379 -3.91 3.44 -18.65
C ILE A 379 -4.80 4.29 -17.77
N THR A 380 -5.75 4.96 -18.40
CA THR A 380 -6.88 5.54 -17.69
C THR A 380 -7.97 4.47 -17.63
N LYS A 381 -8.10 3.80 -16.49
CA LYS A 381 -9.23 2.91 -16.24
C LYS A 381 -10.48 3.78 -16.19
N VAL A 382 -11.29 3.67 -17.24
CA VAL A 382 -12.65 4.21 -17.25
C VAL A 382 -13.51 3.24 -16.44
N LYS A 383 -13.77 3.55 -15.18
CA LYS A 383 -14.76 2.82 -14.41
C LYS A 383 -16.11 3.44 -14.76
N LYS A 384 -17.03 2.65 -15.31
CA LYS A 384 -18.43 3.07 -15.33
C LYS A 384 -18.82 3.27 -13.87
N ASN A 385 -19.40 4.42 -13.52
CA ASN A 385 -20.09 4.50 -12.26
C ASN A 385 -21.21 3.45 -12.31
N ASP A 386 -21.14 2.46 -11.43
CA ASP A 386 -22.21 1.45 -11.28
C ASP A 386 -23.52 2.08 -10.74
N VAL A 387 -23.57 3.42 -10.62
CA VAL A 387 -24.48 4.16 -9.75
C VAL A 387 -24.94 5.52 -10.30
N GLY A 388 -24.53 5.96 -11.50
CA GLY A 388 -25.05 7.23 -12.04
C GLY A 388 -24.42 7.66 -13.36
N PRO A 389 -24.93 8.75 -13.99
CA PRO A 389 -24.40 9.25 -15.24
C PRO A 389 -23.05 9.93 -14.99
N GLY A 390 -21.96 9.16 -15.11
CA GLY A 390 -20.60 9.66 -15.01
C GLY A 390 -19.56 8.58 -15.31
N GLU A 391 -18.55 8.93 -16.10
CA GLU A 391 -17.39 8.09 -16.36
C GLU A 391 -16.23 8.51 -15.45
N VAL A 392 -15.69 7.56 -14.69
CA VAL A 392 -14.56 7.78 -13.78
C VAL A 392 -13.26 7.42 -14.48
N LYS A 393 -12.25 8.29 -14.42
CA LYS A 393 -10.95 8.10 -15.06
C LYS A 393 -9.82 7.93 -14.04
N ILE A 394 -9.45 6.71 -13.68
CA ILE A 394 -8.32 6.41 -12.77
C ILE A 394 -7.07 6.15 -13.59
N ASN A 395 -5.95 6.81 -13.30
CA ASN A 395 -4.69 6.52 -13.99
C ASN A 395 -3.91 5.44 -13.23
N ASP A 396 -3.61 4.35 -13.93
CA ASP A 396 -2.90 3.20 -13.40
C ASP A 396 -1.77 2.80 -14.36
N VAL A 397 -0.81 2.02 -13.87
CA VAL A 397 0.23 1.44 -14.73
C VAL A 397 -0.45 0.42 -15.64
N GLY A 398 -0.40 0.68 -16.94
CA GLY A 398 -0.89 -0.25 -17.94
C GLY A 398 0.08 -1.41 -18.16
N PRO A 399 -0.39 -2.53 -18.72
CA PRO A 399 0.52 -3.54 -19.24
C PRO A 399 1.46 -2.91 -20.27
N ALA A 400 2.68 -3.43 -20.37
CA ALA A 400 3.57 -3.01 -21.45
C ALA A 400 2.88 -3.27 -22.80
N LYS A 401 3.01 -2.34 -23.75
CA LYS A 401 2.45 -2.54 -25.09
C LYS A 401 3.03 -3.83 -25.69
N THR A 402 2.18 -4.72 -26.21
CA THR A 402 2.60 -6.01 -26.76
C THR A 402 3.71 -5.83 -27.80
N HIS A 403 4.77 -6.63 -27.70
CA HIS A 403 5.96 -6.59 -28.56
C HIS A 403 6.80 -5.31 -28.53
N SER A 404 6.49 -4.36 -27.65
CA SER A 404 7.30 -3.17 -27.44
C SER A 404 8.70 -3.50 -26.91
N ASP A 405 9.56 -2.49 -26.89
CA ASP A 405 10.89 -2.58 -26.31
C ASP A 405 10.81 -2.89 -24.80
N LEU A 406 9.93 -2.19 -24.07
CA LEU A 406 9.63 -2.48 -22.67
C LEU A 406 9.19 -3.93 -22.46
N TRP A 407 8.25 -4.44 -23.26
CA TRP A 407 7.78 -5.84 -23.14
C TRP A 407 8.94 -6.85 -23.17
N LYS A 408 9.90 -6.66 -24.09
CA LYS A 408 11.07 -7.55 -24.22
C LYS A 408 12.00 -7.42 -23.02
N ARG A 409 12.15 -6.21 -22.48
CA ARG A 409 13.02 -5.90 -21.33
C ARG A 409 12.43 -6.42 -20.03
N ASP A 410 11.11 -6.30 -19.84
CA ASP A 410 10.43 -6.91 -18.69
C ASP A 410 10.65 -8.43 -18.67
N GLN A 411 10.63 -9.08 -19.84
CA GLN A 411 10.81 -10.54 -19.92
C GLN A 411 12.26 -11.00 -19.73
N LYS A 412 13.25 -10.22 -20.21
CA LYS A 412 14.66 -10.68 -20.31
C LYS A 412 15.64 -9.92 -19.41
N GLY A 413 15.19 -8.85 -18.77
CA GLY A 413 16.06 -7.82 -18.22
C GLY A 413 16.70 -6.93 -19.29
N TRP A 414 17.52 -6.00 -18.84
CA TRP A 414 18.12 -4.97 -19.69
C TRP A 414 19.61 -4.77 -19.41
N SER A 415 20.41 -4.72 -20.48
CA SER A 415 21.81 -4.25 -20.51
C SER A 415 21.98 -3.27 -21.65
N PRO A 416 22.82 -2.24 -21.53
CA PRO A 416 23.21 -1.39 -22.64
C PRO A 416 24.06 -2.22 -23.62
N ARG A 417 23.51 -2.52 -24.80
CA ARG A 417 24.25 -3.09 -25.95
C ARG A 417 24.26 -2.16 -27.16
N ASN A 418 23.80 -0.90 -27.01
CA ASN A 418 23.26 0.06 -27.98
C ASN A 418 21.73 -0.04 -28.18
N PRO A 419 20.99 1.09 -28.25
CA PRO A 419 21.46 2.49 -28.29
C PRO A 419 21.53 3.15 -26.89
N ALA A 420 21.73 4.48 -26.85
CA ALA A 420 22.03 5.32 -25.69
C ALA A 420 21.25 4.94 -24.41
N PRO A 421 21.91 4.89 -23.25
CA PRO A 421 21.26 4.49 -22.00
C PRO A 421 20.26 5.56 -21.53
N GLU A 422 19.13 5.10 -20.99
CA GLU A 422 18.14 5.97 -20.37
C GLU A 422 18.75 6.72 -19.18
N LEU A 423 18.33 7.97 -18.98
CA LEU A 423 18.84 8.83 -17.91
C LEU A 423 17.92 8.78 -16.69
N ALA A 424 18.51 8.73 -15.50
CA ALA A 424 17.82 8.90 -14.23
C ALA A 424 18.07 10.32 -13.68
N GLU A 425 17.13 10.83 -12.90
CA GLU A 425 17.14 12.15 -12.28
C GLU A 425 16.84 12.07 -10.78
N SER A 426 17.37 13.03 -10.03
CA SER A 426 17.15 13.28 -8.61
C SER A 426 17.36 14.77 -8.32
N PRO A 427 16.51 15.46 -7.54
CA PRO A 427 15.21 14.97 -7.08
C PRO A 427 14.32 14.60 -8.27
N SER A 428 13.27 13.81 -8.01
CA SER A 428 12.36 13.45 -9.07
C SER A 428 11.67 14.71 -9.61
N ARG A 429 11.39 14.76 -10.92
CA ARG A 429 10.66 15.91 -11.45
C ARG A 429 9.25 16.02 -10.86
N THR A 430 8.69 14.94 -10.32
CA THR A 430 7.43 14.98 -9.57
C THR A 430 7.56 15.86 -8.32
N GLU A 431 8.55 15.60 -7.46
CA GLU A 431 8.80 16.42 -6.26
C GLU A 431 9.15 17.85 -6.61
N HIS A 432 9.94 18.05 -7.67
CA HIS A 432 10.25 19.39 -8.14
C HIS A 432 8.97 20.18 -8.44
N ASN A 433 8.01 19.58 -9.14
CA ASN A 433 6.77 20.27 -9.49
C ASN A 433 5.86 20.54 -8.28
N TYR A 434 5.77 19.60 -7.33
CA TYR A 434 5.05 19.84 -6.08
C TYR A 434 5.70 20.96 -5.27
N THR A 435 7.03 20.97 -5.20
CA THR A 435 7.81 22.01 -4.51
C THR A 435 7.60 23.38 -5.16
N ILE A 436 7.67 23.50 -6.49
CA ILE A 436 7.42 24.77 -7.20
C ILE A 436 5.97 25.23 -7.04
N TRP A 437 5.00 24.31 -7.09
CA TRP A 437 3.60 24.64 -6.83
C TRP A 437 3.43 25.19 -5.42
N TRP A 438 4.04 24.55 -4.42
CA TRP A 438 3.97 24.96 -3.03
C TRP A 438 4.54 26.36 -2.81
N LEU A 439 5.75 26.61 -3.33
CA LEU A 439 6.39 27.92 -3.23
C LEU A 439 5.55 29.02 -3.90
N LYS A 440 4.93 28.74 -5.06
CA LYS A 440 4.04 29.70 -5.73
C LYS A 440 2.80 30.02 -4.90
N ARG A 441 2.25 29.03 -4.19
CA ARG A 441 1.12 29.22 -3.28
C ARG A 441 1.50 30.14 -2.12
N GLU A 442 2.58 29.86 -1.42
CA GLU A 442 3.04 30.67 -0.28
C GLU A 442 3.40 32.11 -0.68
N ILE A 443 4.09 32.27 -1.82
CA ILE A 443 4.37 33.59 -2.40
C ILE A 443 3.06 34.36 -2.63
N LYS A 444 2.07 33.72 -3.27
CA LYS A 444 0.78 34.35 -3.54
C LYS A 444 0.05 34.74 -2.25
N THR A 445 0.08 33.90 -1.22
CA THR A 445 -0.52 34.20 0.09
C THR A 445 0.08 35.47 0.70
N LEU A 446 1.40 35.65 0.63
CA LEU A 446 2.07 36.86 1.11
C LEU A 446 1.81 38.07 0.21
N GLU A 447 1.75 37.90 -1.10
CA GLU A 447 1.38 38.97 -2.05
C GLU A 447 -0.05 39.47 -1.82
N ASP A 448 -1.01 38.56 -1.63
CA ASP A 448 -2.40 38.89 -1.32
C ASP A 448 -2.49 39.61 0.04
N LYS A 449 -1.73 39.13 1.05
CA LYS A 449 -1.59 39.78 2.36
C LYS A 449 -1.04 41.21 2.25
N LYS A 450 -0.08 41.45 1.35
CA LYS A 450 0.52 42.76 1.07
C LYS A 450 -0.44 43.70 0.33
N ALA A 451 -1.29 43.14 -0.53
CA ALA A 451 -2.28 43.88 -1.30
C ALA A 451 -3.53 44.26 -0.50
N ASP A 452 -3.87 43.51 0.55
CA ASP A 452 -5.02 43.78 1.42
C ASP A 452 -4.74 44.96 2.38
N PRO A 453 -5.45 46.10 2.24
CA PRO A 453 -5.27 47.27 3.10
C PRO A 453 -5.65 47.03 4.56
N THR A 454 -6.40 45.96 4.86
CA THR A 454 -6.86 45.61 6.20
C THR A 454 -5.92 44.62 6.90
N SER A 455 -4.96 44.06 6.18
CA SER A 455 -4.00 43.09 6.69
C SER A 455 -2.76 43.77 7.28
N GLN A 456 -2.23 43.21 8.36
CA GLN A 456 -0.94 43.65 8.91
C GLN A 456 0.21 42.94 8.18
N PHE A 457 0.67 43.54 7.09
CA PHE A 457 1.89 43.12 6.40
C PHE A 457 3.13 43.68 7.13
N THR A 458 4.03 42.80 7.55
CA THR A 458 5.17 43.11 8.41
C THR A 458 6.50 43.09 7.65
N PRO A 459 7.59 43.64 8.21
CA PRO A 459 8.93 43.49 7.63
C PRO A 459 9.39 42.03 7.54
N GLU A 460 8.93 41.15 8.43
CA GLU A 460 9.21 39.71 8.41
C GLU A 460 8.53 39.05 7.19
N ASP A 461 7.27 39.39 6.91
CA ASP A 461 6.57 38.90 5.71
C ASP A 461 7.29 39.31 4.40
N GLU A 462 7.90 40.50 4.36
CA GLU A 462 8.69 40.97 3.20
C GLU A 462 10.01 40.21 3.05
N GLU A 463 10.63 39.79 4.16
CA GLU A 463 11.84 38.95 4.16
C GLU A 463 11.51 37.52 3.70
N ASP A 464 10.44 36.94 4.23
CA ASP A 464 9.93 35.62 3.84
C ASP A 464 9.54 35.57 2.36
N LEU A 465 8.83 36.58 1.86
CA LEU A 465 8.48 36.67 0.44
C LEU A 465 9.72 36.62 -0.45
N LYS A 466 10.76 37.41 -0.14
CA LYS A 466 12.02 37.40 -0.90
C LYS A 466 12.77 36.08 -0.78
N ALA A 467 12.74 35.45 0.39
CA ALA A 467 13.37 34.15 0.60
C ALA A 467 12.68 33.06 -0.24
N LEU A 468 11.35 33.04 -0.28
CA LEU A 468 10.54 32.12 -1.08
C LEU A 468 10.74 32.33 -2.58
N GLU A 469 10.73 33.58 -3.05
CA GLU A 469 11.01 33.92 -4.46
C GLU A 469 12.40 33.43 -4.88
N LYS A 470 13.40 33.68 -4.03
CA LYS A 470 14.77 33.23 -4.26
C LYS A 470 14.87 31.70 -4.29
N ASP A 471 14.25 30.99 -3.35
CA ASP A 471 14.26 29.52 -3.31
C ASP A 471 13.60 28.93 -4.56
N ARG A 472 12.46 29.49 -4.99
CA ARG A 472 11.78 29.11 -6.23
C ARG A 472 12.71 29.24 -7.44
N ASP A 473 13.37 30.39 -7.58
CA ASP A 473 14.21 30.67 -8.74
C ASP A 473 15.48 29.81 -8.74
N GLU A 474 16.10 29.58 -7.58
CA GLU A 474 17.24 28.65 -7.43
C GLU A 474 16.85 27.21 -7.80
N LYS A 475 15.66 26.74 -7.38
CA LYS A 475 15.15 25.40 -7.69
C LYS A 475 14.80 25.21 -9.16
N ILE A 476 14.22 26.22 -9.81
CA ILE A 476 13.98 26.21 -11.27
C ILE A 476 15.32 26.13 -12.00
N LYS A 477 16.26 27.01 -11.65
CA LYS A 477 17.59 27.06 -12.25
C LYS A 477 18.32 25.72 -12.14
N PHE A 478 18.20 25.02 -11.02
CA PHE A 478 18.79 23.69 -10.83
C PHE A 478 18.33 22.66 -11.89
N PHE A 479 17.05 22.69 -12.29
CA PHE A 479 16.53 21.82 -13.35
C PHE A 479 16.90 22.33 -14.75
N ASP A 480 16.85 23.64 -14.98
CA ASP A 480 17.21 24.25 -16.26
C ASP A 480 18.70 24.01 -16.63
N GLU A 481 19.56 23.91 -15.61
CA GLU A 481 20.99 23.61 -15.75
C GLU A 481 21.30 22.10 -15.72
N ASP A 482 20.27 21.24 -15.77
CA ASP A 482 20.41 19.78 -15.74
C ASP A 482 21.17 19.24 -14.50
N HIS A 483 21.23 20.02 -13.42
CA HIS A 483 21.85 19.56 -12.15
C HIS A 483 21.07 18.42 -11.50
N ASN A 484 19.83 18.18 -11.93
CA ASN A 484 19.01 17.06 -11.53
C ASN A 484 19.44 15.72 -12.16
N LEU A 485 20.29 15.69 -13.19
CA LEU A 485 20.74 14.43 -13.83
C LEU A 485 21.61 13.57 -12.91
N PHE A 486 21.06 12.46 -12.45
CA PHE A 486 21.73 11.57 -11.49
C PHE A 486 22.73 10.65 -12.18
N GLY A 487 22.30 9.99 -13.25
CA GLY A 487 23.11 8.98 -13.89
C GLY A 487 22.46 8.30 -15.08
N ARG A 488 23.13 7.27 -15.59
CA ARG A 488 22.68 6.46 -16.72
C ARG A 488 22.26 5.10 -16.22
N LEU A 489 21.12 4.59 -16.66
CA LEU A 489 20.75 3.21 -16.39
C LEU A 489 21.87 2.29 -16.93
N TYR A 490 22.30 1.32 -16.13
CA TYR A 490 23.36 0.36 -16.44
C TYR A 490 22.87 -1.08 -16.60
N ALA A 491 21.94 -1.53 -15.77
CA ALA A 491 21.35 -2.85 -15.91
C ALA A 491 19.98 -2.92 -15.22
N GLY A 492 19.19 -3.93 -15.54
CA GLY A 492 17.96 -4.22 -14.82
C GLY A 492 17.50 -5.66 -14.97
N SER A 493 16.83 -6.17 -13.95
CA SER A 493 16.35 -7.55 -13.89
C SER A 493 15.23 -7.85 -14.88
N GLY A 494 14.41 -6.84 -15.22
CA GLY A 494 13.06 -7.10 -15.71
C GLY A 494 12.17 -7.60 -14.57
N PHE A 495 11.12 -8.33 -14.90
CA PHE A 495 10.28 -9.06 -13.95
C PHE A 495 10.63 -10.55 -13.95
N ARG A 496 11.94 -10.85 -13.98
CA ARG A 496 12.43 -12.22 -13.88
C ARG A 496 12.15 -12.76 -12.47
N ARG A 497 12.21 -14.08 -12.33
CA ARG A 497 12.01 -14.76 -11.05
C ARG A 497 13.17 -15.69 -10.73
N THR A 498 13.39 -15.93 -9.45
CA THR A 498 14.29 -16.98 -8.98
C THR A 498 13.72 -18.37 -9.30
N ALA A 499 14.53 -19.42 -9.12
CA ALA A 499 14.07 -20.80 -9.28
C ALA A 499 12.88 -21.15 -8.37
N ASN A 500 12.86 -20.58 -7.16
CA ASN A 500 11.79 -20.76 -6.18
C ASN A 500 10.66 -19.74 -6.32
N ASN A 501 10.60 -19.07 -7.47
CA ASN A 501 9.51 -18.20 -7.89
C ASN A 501 9.36 -16.93 -7.03
N HIS A 502 10.49 -16.40 -6.52
CA HIS A 502 10.58 -15.06 -5.94
C HIS A 502 10.77 -14.02 -7.04
N ARG A 503 10.13 -12.85 -6.92
CA ARG A 503 10.33 -11.74 -7.87
C ARG A 503 11.74 -11.16 -7.76
N LEU A 504 12.34 -10.90 -8.92
CA LEU A 504 13.59 -10.15 -9.04
C LEU A 504 13.27 -8.81 -9.68
N ASP A 505 13.32 -7.74 -8.89
CA ASP A 505 12.92 -6.39 -9.28
C ASP A 505 14.02 -5.41 -8.89
N TRP A 506 15.16 -5.45 -9.60
CA TRP A 506 16.31 -4.61 -9.34
C TRP A 506 16.77 -3.90 -10.60
N ALA A 507 17.35 -2.71 -10.43
CA ALA A 507 17.99 -1.93 -11.46
C ALA A 507 19.26 -1.25 -10.93
N LEU A 508 20.23 -1.10 -11.81
CA LEU A 508 21.51 -0.46 -11.54
C LEU A 508 21.63 0.81 -12.36
N ILE A 509 21.96 1.91 -11.71
CA ILE A 509 22.24 3.21 -12.34
C ILE A 509 23.73 3.48 -12.17
N LYS A 510 24.43 3.84 -13.23
CA LYS A 510 25.78 4.40 -13.14
C LYS A 510 25.66 5.89 -12.82
N PRO A 511 25.93 6.33 -11.58
CA PRO A 511 25.82 7.73 -11.22
C PRO A 511 26.95 8.55 -11.87
N SER A 512 26.69 9.83 -12.13
CA SER A 512 27.76 10.81 -12.36
C SER A 512 28.60 10.94 -11.09
N GLU A 513 29.92 11.05 -11.21
CA GLU A 513 30.84 11.04 -10.04
C GLU A 513 30.49 12.11 -9.00
N PHE A 514 30.19 13.34 -9.44
CA PHE A 514 29.81 14.46 -8.57
C PHE A 514 28.41 14.34 -7.95
N ARG A 515 27.60 13.36 -8.38
CA ARG A 515 26.26 13.09 -7.85
C ARG A 515 26.27 11.97 -6.79
N GLN A 516 27.40 11.31 -6.57
CA GLN A 516 27.50 10.24 -5.57
C GLN A 516 27.40 10.83 -4.17
N GLY A 517 26.37 10.43 -3.43
CA GLY A 517 26.13 10.90 -2.08
C GLY A 517 26.52 9.90 -1.00
N SER A 518 26.02 10.20 0.19
CA SER A 518 26.21 9.47 1.43
C SER A 518 25.42 8.16 1.46
N ILE A 519 26.02 7.16 2.10
CA ILE A 519 25.36 5.90 2.53
C ILE A 519 25.24 5.83 4.06
N PHE A 520 25.36 6.96 4.76
CA PHE A 520 25.20 7.01 6.20
C PHE A 520 23.76 6.70 6.62
N LEU A 521 23.63 5.81 7.58
CA LEU A 521 22.38 5.46 8.23
C LEU A 521 21.93 6.57 9.19
N PRO A 522 20.61 6.71 9.43
CA PRO A 522 20.10 7.78 10.28
C PRO A 522 20.68 7.76 11.70
N GLY A 523 20.96 8.96 12.21
CA GLY A 523 21.46 9.17 13.55
C GLY A 523 20.42 8.94 14.66
N ARG A 524 20.89 9.01 15.91
CA ARG A 524 20.07 8.79 17.11
C ARG A 524 18.81 9.65 17.16
N GLU A 525 18.92 10.93 16.81
CA GLU A 525 17.79 11.87 16.94
C GLU A 525 16.64 11.54 15.98
N THR A 526 16.94 11.02 14.78
CA THR A 526 15.91 10.54 13.83
C THR A 526 15.07 9.41 14.45
N TRP A 527 15.72 8.42 15.06
CA TRP A 527 15.01 7.29 15.70
C TRP A 527 14.27 7.71 16.96
N LYS A 528 14.85 8.62 17.74
CA LYS A 528 14.26 9.14 18.98
C LYS A 528 13.00 9.96 18.73
N ALA A 529 12.95 10.71 17.63
CA ALA A 529 11.77 11.46 17.25
C ALA A 529 10.57 10.56 16.91
N LYS A 530 10.82 9.34 16.41
CA LYS A 530 9.78 8.48 15.83
C LYS A 530 9.45 7.22 16.62
N TYR A 531 10.38 6.66 17.39
CA TYR A 531 10.20 5.33 17.99
C TYR A 531 10.62 5.27 19.47
N PRO A 532 10.05 4.37 20.28
CA PRO A 532 10.59 4.07 21.60
C PRO A 532 11.94 3.36 21.46
N ARG A 533 12.82 3.55 22.45
CA ARG A 533 14.20 3.05 22.43
C ARG A 533 14.34 1.57 22.04
N LYS A 534 13.40 0.72 22.46
CA LYS A 534 13.40 -0.72 22.15
C LYS A 534 13.29 -1.06 20.66
N ASN A 535 12.82 -0.13 19.83
CA ASN A 535 12.63 -0.31 18.39
C ASN A 535 13.71 0.42 17.56
N TRP A 536 14.74 0.98 18.22
CA TRP A 536 15.88 1.60 17.53
C TRP A 536 16.85 0.51 17.04
N PRO A 537 17.62 0.76 15.97
CA PRO A 537 18.76 -0.10 15.65
C PRO A 537 19.85 0.05 16.72
N SER A 538 20.90 -0.78 16.65
CA SER A 538 22.05 -0.67 17.56
C SER A 538 22.60 0.75 17.55
N SER A 539 23.02 1.26 18.71
CA SER A 539 23.66 2.58 18.77
C SER A 539 24.93 2.68 17.93
N GLU A 540 25.52 1.53 17.59
CA GLU A 540 26.66 1.41 16.70
C GLU A 540 26.33 1.82 15.26
N THR A 541 25.06 1.81 14.83
CA THR A 541 24.68 2.14 13.44
C THR A 541 24.47 3.64 13.21
N PHE A 542 24.35 4.45 14.27
CA PHE A 542 23.97 5.86 14.14
C PHE A 542 25.05 6.66 13.40
N ASN A 543 24.67 7.27 12.28
CA ASN A 543 25.58 8.00 11.41
C ASN A 543 26.79 7.15 10.95
N ARG A 544 26.61 5.82 10.85
CA ARG A 544 27.58 4.91 10.24
C ARG A 544 27.16 4.53 8.84
N VAL A 545 28.12 4.10 8.03
CA VAL A 545 27.85 3.63 6.67
C VAL A 545 27.04 2.35 6.72
N LEU A 546 26.15 2.16 5.73
CA LEU A 546 25.52 0.88 5.48
C LEU A 546 26.59 -0.20 5.26
N GLU A 547 26.42 -1.35 5.91
CA GLU A 547 27.38 -2.45 5.85
C GLU A 547 26.95 -3.55 4.88
N GLY A 548 27.89 -4.42 4.54
CA GLY A 548 27.63 -5.66 3.85
C GLY A 548 26.67 -6.58 4.63
N GLN A 549 26.17 -7.61 3.96
CA GLN A 549 25.22 -8.54 4.56
C GLN A 549 25.84 -9.28 5.76
N SER A 550 25.20 -9.16 6.92
CA SER A 550 25.60 -9.86 8.16
C SER A 550 24.48 -10.71 8.75
N SER A 551 23.25 -10.57 8.25
CA SER A 551 22.07 -11.36 8.55
C SER A 551 21.30 -11.66 7.26
N SER A 552 20.37 -12.62 7.29
CA SER A 552 19.54 -12.95 6.12
C SER A 552 18.06 -12.99 6.49
N ILE A 553 17.20 -12.68 5.51
CA ILE A 553 15.75 -12.91 5.60
C ILE A 553 15.35 -14.26 4.96
N CYS A 554 16.24 -14.88 4.18
CA CYS A 554 16.09 -16.24 3.67
C CYS A 554 16.26 -17.23 4.81
N HIS A 555 15.23 -18.05 5.07
CA HIS A 555 15.24 -19.06 6.12
C HIS A 555 14.82 -20.46 5.63
N GLU A 556 14.56 -20.61 4.33
CA GLU A 556 14.33 -21.92 3.71
C GLU A 556 15.63 -22.42 3.08
N ILE A 557 15.91 -23.73 3.25
CA ILE A 557 16.94 -24.48 2.52
C ILE A 557 16.42 -24.69 1.11
N ASP A 558 16.35 -23.60 0.36
CA ASP A 558 15.80 -23.56 -1.00
C ASP A 558 16.90 -23.83 -2.06
N ASP A 559 18.13 -24.03 -1.59
CA ASP A 559 19.30 -24.58 -2.27
C ASP A 559 20.07 -25.46 -1.27
N GLU A 560 20.21 -26.77 -1.53
CA GLU A 560 21.06 -27.69 -0.72
C GLU A 560 22.52 -27.21 -0.59
N ALA A 561 22.93 -26.18 -1.35
CA ALA A 561 24.28 -25.63 -1.34
C ALA A 561 24.50 -24.44 -0.38
N ARG A 562 23.46 -23.87 0.25
CA ARG A 562 23.59 -22.69 1.12
C ARG A 562 22.80 -22.82 2.43
N LEU A 563 23.07 -23.88 3.18
CA LEU A 563 22.70 -23.90 4.60
C LEU A 563 23.29 -22.66 5.31
N ASN A 564 22.41 -21.72 5.68
CA ASN A 564 22.59 -20.54 6.55
C ASN A 564 24.02 -20.23 7.02
N THR A 565 24.77 -19.44 6.25
CA THR A 565 25.96 -18.73 6.77
C THR A 565 25.59 -17.56 7.68
N TYR A 566 24.39 -17.01 7.57
CA TYR A 566 23.96 -15.82 8.29
C TYR A 566 22.77 -16.08 9.24
N PRO A 567 22.70 -15.40 10.40
CA PRO A 567 21.56 -15.46 11.29
C PRO A 567 20.30 -14.86 10.65
N LEU A 568 19.13 -15.39 11.02
CA LEU A 568 17.84 -14.89 10.56
C LEU A 568 17.49 -13.54 11.23
N VAL A 569 17.03 -12.59 10.42
CA VAL A 569 16.54 -11.28 10.88
C VAL A 569 15.23 -11.43 11.65
N LYS A 570 15.14 -10.73 12.79
CA LYS A 570 13.88 -10.53 13.53
C LYS A 570 13.28 -9.15 13.27
N ASP A 571 14.16 -8.15 13.32
CA ASP A 571 13.84 -6.74 13.22
C ASP A 571 14.65 -6.12 12.10
N ALA A 572 14.04 -5.21 11.36
CA ALA A 572 14.71 -4.49 10.31
C ALA A 572 14.29 -3.03 10.26
N TRP A 573 15.14 -2.26 9.62
CA TRP A 573 14.99 -0.83 9.42
C TRP A 573 15.20 -0.51 7.95
N LYS A 574 14.65 0.62 7.51
CA LYS A 574 14.93 1.16 6.19
C LYS A 574 14.89 2.68 6.20
N VAL A 575 15.38 3.25 5.10
CA VAL A 575 15.20 4.66 4.76
C VAL A 575 14.59 4.72 3.37
N GLY A 576 13.42 5.35 3.25
CA GLY A 576 12.72 5.56 1.99
C GLY A 576 12.33 7.01 1.77
N THR A 577 12.06 7.40 0.52
CA THR A 577 11.70 8.78 0.18
C THR A 577 10.45 9.27 0.89
N THR A 578 9.44 8.41 1.02
CA THR A 578 8.10 8.83 1.45
C THR A 578 7.93 8.66 2.96
N THR A 579 8.36 7.52 3.51
CA THR A 579 8.21 7.27 4.95
C THR A 579 9.46 7.56 5.76
N GLU A 580 10.55 7.98 5.10
CA GLU A 580 11.85 8.24 5.71
C GLU A 580 12.36 7.02 6.49
N ALA A 581 12.99 7.25 7.65
CA ALA A 581 13.44 6.23 8.55
C ALA A 581 12.25 5.46 9.16
N THR A 582 12.21 4.15 8.94
CA THR A 582 11.16 3.26 9.45
C THR A 582 11.75 1.99 10.04
N ALA A 583 11.02 1.41 10.99
CA ALA A 583 11.41 0.20 11.70
C ALA A 583 10.25 -0.81 11.66
N GLY A 584 10.57 -2.09 11.62
CA GLY A 584 9.58 -3.15 11.54
C GLY A 584 10.13 -4.51 11.92
N TYR A 585 9.25 -5.49 11.98
CA TYR A 585 9.57 -6.87 12.29
C TYR A 585 9.28 -7.79 11.09
N PHE A 586 10.06 -8.86 11.02
CA PHE A 586 10.04 -9.84 9.95
C PHE A 586 8.92 -10.88 10.15
N HIS A 587 8.24 -11.23 9.06
CA HIS A 587 7.29 -12.34 9.00
C HIS A 587 7.93 -13.53 8.30
N LYS A 588 8.05 -14.67 9.00
CA LYS A 588 8.64 -15.88 8.43
C LYS A 588 7.80 -16.50 7.30
N TYR A 589 6.47 -16.44 7.37
CA TYR A 589 5.63 -17.12 6.38
C TYR A 589 5.43 -16.30 5.11
N LYS A 590 5.94 -16.83 3.99
CA LYS A 590 5.89 -16.17 2.68
C LYS A 590 4.48 -16.25 2.07
N PRO A 591 3.82 -15.12 1.71
CA PRO A 591 2.57 -15.15 0.96
C PRO A 591 2.78 -15.58 -0.50
N PHE A 592 1.69 -16.05 -1.13
CA PHE A 592 1.55 -16.02 -2.58
C PHE A 592 0.98 -14.67 -3.00
N VAL A 593 1.60 -14.04 -4.00
CA VAL A 593 1.21 -12.70 -4.45
C VAL A 593 1.15 -12.66 -5.97
N LYS A 594 0.06 -12.14 -6.54
CA LYS A 594 -0.05 -11.75 -7.95
C LYS A 594 0.13 -10.25 -8.05
N MET A 595 1.07 -9.83 -8.89
CA MET A 595 1.32 -8.41 -9.13
C MET A 595 0.65 -7.98 -10.42
N THR A 596 -0.08 -6.87 -10.40
CA THR A 596 -0.83 -6.41 -11.58
C THR A 596 0.10 -5.91 -12.68
N ASP A 597 1.27 -5.39 -12.33
CA ASP A 597 2.27 -4.83 -13.25
C ASP A 597 3.00 -5.89 -14.10
N GLU A 598 2.86 -7.17 -13.77
CA GLU A 598 3.45 -8.30 -14.47
C GLU A 598 2.40 -9.28 -15.06
N ALA A 599 1.10 -9.02 -14.82
CA ALA A 599 0.00 -9.92 -15.17
C ALA A 599 -0.04 -10.29 -16.66
N TYR A 600 0.33 -9.39 -17.55
CA TYR A 600 0.33 -9.62 -19.01
C TYR A 600 1.37 -10.65 -19.48
N MET A 601 2.33 -11.03 -18.65
CA MET A 601 3.31 -12.06 -18.98
C MET A 601 2.80 -13.47 -18.66
N GLY A 602 1.62 -13.61 -18.06
CA GLY A 602 1.06 -14.91 -17.68
C GLY A 602 1.87 -15.64 -16.61
N LEU A 603 2.60 -14.89 -15.77
CA LEU A 603 3.32 -15.47 -14.64
C LEU A 603 2.32 -15.87 -13.56
N GLY A 604 2.54 -17.03 -12.93
CA GLY A 604 1.78 -17.45 -11.75
C GLY A 604 2.04 -16.54 -10.54
N PRO A 605 1.46 -16.81 -9.36
CA PRO A 605 1.80 -16.05 -8.15
C PRO A 605 3.27 -16.18 -7.80
N SER A 606 3.90 -15.15 -7.24
CA SER A 606 5.24 -15.22 -6.66
C SER A 606 5.17 -15.53 -5.16
N LYS A 607 6.29 -15.99 -4.58
CA LYS A 607 6.46 -16.13 -3.12
C LYS A 607 7.25 -14.94 -2.62
N GLU A 608 6.81 -14.24 -1.57
CA GLU A 608 7.49 -13.00 -1.15
C GLU A 608 7.87 -12.97 0.33
N TYR A 609 8.87 -12.16 0.69
CA TYR A 609 9.25 -11.93 2.08
C TYR A 609 8.59 -10.65 2.59
N VAL A 610 8.23 -10.66 3.88
CA VAL A 610 7.31 -9.66 4.43
C VAL A 610 7.88 -8.99 5.68
N PHE A 611 7.75 -7.67 5.74
CA PHE A 611 7.98 -6.86 6.93
C PHE A 611 6.72 -6.09 7.31
N GLN A 612 6.51 -5.86 8.59
CA GLN A 612 5.43 -5.03 9.10
C GLN A 612 5.99 -3.99 10.07
N ALA A 613 5.36 -2.81 10.07
CA ALA A 613 5.83 -1.66 10.84
C ALA A 613 5.75 -1.87 12.35
N TYR A 614 6.71 -1.28 13.06
CA TYR A 614 6.52 -0.94 14.46
C TYR A 614 5.58 0.27 14.60
N LYS A 615 4.79 0.29 15.68
CA LYS A 615 4.03 1.49 16.06
C LYS A 615 5.00 2.61 16.44
N SER A 616 4.84 3.78 15.81
CA SER A 616 5.63 4.99 16.11
C SER A 616 5.13 5.69 17.39
N ILE A 617 5.93 6.61 17.94
CA ILE A 617 5.53 7.50 19.03
C ILE A 617 4.71 8.65 18.43
N GLY A 618 3.48 8.83 18.93
CA GLY A 618 2.59 9.93 18.54
C GLY A 618 1.56 9.57 17.46
N GLU A 619 0.54 10.43 17.31
CA GLU A 619 -0.53 10.27 16.31
C GLU A 619 -0.14 10.84 14.94
N LYS A 620 0.92 11.65 14.85
CA LYS A 620 1.31 12.40 13.64
C LYS A 620 2.25 11.66 12.67
N GLY A 621 2.66 10.43 13.00
CA GLY A 621 3.53 9.63 12.14
C GLY A 621 2.72 8.65 11.28
N ASN A 622 2.98 8.63 9.96
CA ASN A 622 2.51 7.53 9.10
C ASN A 622 3.11 6.23 9.65
N ASN A 623 2.26 5.40 10.27
CA ASN A 623 2.68 4.23 11.05
C ASN A 623 2.98 3.00 10.16
N THR A 624 3.18 3.18 8.86
CA THR A 624 3.46 2.07 7.93
C THR A 624 4.96 1.84 7.80
N PHE A 625 5.35 0.62 7.42
CA PHE A 625 6.75 0.34 7.13
C PHE A 625 7.13 1.02 5.83
N SER A 626 6.26 0.99 4.83
CA SER A 626 6.47 1.69 3.56
C SER A 626 5.19 2.30 2.98
N LEU A 627 5.37 3.27 2.08
CA LEU A 627 4.32 3.84 1.24
C LEU A 627 4.75 3.90 -0.24
N PRO A 628 3.81 4.11 -1.18
CA PRO A 628 4.17 4.39 -2.57
C PRO A 628 5.22 5.50 -2.67
N GLY A 629 6.35 5.22 -3.33
CA GLY A 629 7.54 6.08 -3.38
C GLY A 629 8.77 5.47 -2.69
N ASP A 630 8.56 4.58 -1.71
CA ASP A 630 9.64 3.89 -1.00
C ASP A 630 10.24 2.70 -1.79
N SER A 631 9.63 2.29 -2.90
CA SER A 631 10.14 1.21 -3.73
C SER A 631 11.59 1.47 -4.14
N GLY A 632 12.48 0.54 -3.82
CA GLY A 632 13.91 0.63 -4.06
C GLY A 632 14.69 0.88 -2.77
N SER A 633 14.01 1.18 -1.66
CA SER A 633 14.65 1.31 -0.34
C SER A 633 15.36 0.01 0.05
N VAL A 634 16.59 0.14 0.55
CA VAL A 634 17.27 -0.99 1.19
C VAL A 634 16.73 -1.20 2.60
N VAL A 635 16.59 -2.47 2.95
CA VAL A 635 16.26 -2.93 4.30
C VAL A 635 17.55 -3.43 4.94
N PHE A 636 17.80 -3.02 6.18
CA PHE A 636 19.01 -3.36 6.93
C PHE A 636 18.68 -3.90 8.34
N ASP A 637 19.59 -4.68 8.90
CA ASP A 637 19.44 -5.29 10.21
C ASP A 637 19.89 -4.38 11.36
N HIS A 638 19.87 -4.91 12.58
CA HIS A 638 20.20 -4.15 13.80
C HIS A 638 21.64 -3.63 13.85
N LYS A 639 22.54 -4.14 13.00
CA LYS A 639 23.95 -3.73 12.89
C LYS A 639 24.20 -2.86 11.66
N GLY A 640 23.19 -2.56 10.85
CA GLY A 640 23.35 -1.81 9.62
C GLY A 640 23.74 -2.67 8.42
N GLY A 641 23.72 -4.01 8.54
CA GLY A 641 23.97 -4.90 7.41
C GLY A 641 22.77 -4.96 6.48
N ILE A 642 22.98 -4.81 5.18
CA ILE A 642 21.91 -4.91 4.18
C ILE A 642 21.31 -6.33 4.15
N VAL A 643 19.98 -6.44 4.10
CA VAL A 643 19.26 -7.74 4.10
C VAL A 643 18.24 -7.87 2.98
N GLY A 644 17.77 -6.77 2.39
CA GLY A 644 16.81 -6.83 1.30
C GLY A 644 16.55 -5.53 0.57
N LEU A 645 15.79 -5.64 -0.52
CA LEU A 645 15.35 -4.54 -1.37
C LEU A 645 13.82 -4.50 -1.39
N LEU A 646 13.23 -3.43 -0.85
CA LEU A 646 11.79 -3.24 -0.80
C LEU A 646 11.23 -2.93 -2.19
N PHE A 647 10.09 -3.51 -2.56
CA PHE A 647 9.51 -3.27 -3.89
C PHE A 647 7.98 -3.07 -3.93
N SER A 648 7.23 -3.48 -2.90
CA SER A 648 5.76 -3.28 -2.84
C SER A 648 5.22 -3.50 -1.42
N GLY A 649 3.90 -3.54 -1.25
CA GLY A 649 3.21 -3.78 0.02
C GLY A 649 1.69 -3.85 -0.16
N GLN A 650 0.99 -4.17 0.92
CA GLN A 650 -0.46 -4.22 0.97
C GLN A 650 -0.95 -3.94 2.40
N THR A 651 -2.08 -3.24 2.52
CA THR A 651 -2.74 -2.96 3.80
C THR A 651 -4.10 -3.64 3.80
N PRO A 652 -4.33 -4.69 4.63
CA PRO A 652 -5.65 -5.27 4.78
C PRO A 652 -6.71 -4.25 5.20
N ASN A 653 -7.97 -4.48 4.83
CA ASN A 653 -9.05 -3.52 5.11
C ASN A 653 -9.21 -3.32 6.61
N ASN A 654 -9.34 -2.06 7.02
CA ASN A 654 -9.43 -1.58 8.41
C ASN A 654 -8.20 -1.91 9.30
N VAL A 655 -7.07 -2.26 8.70
CA VAL A 655 -5.79 -2.38 9.43
C VAL A 655 -5.03 -1.07 9.33
N ARG A 656 -4.55 -0.53 10.47
CA ARG A 656 -3.73 0.70 10.47
C ARG A 656 -2.30 0.46 9.95
N LEU A 657 -1.74 -0.74 10.16
CA LEU A 657 -0.37 -1.11 9.83
C LEU A 657 -0.36 -2.22 8.78
N GLY A 658 -0.22 -1.85 7.51
CA GLY A 658 -0.02 -2.81 6.42
C GLY A 658 1.34 -3.51 6.48
N TYR A 659 1.62 -4.34 5.48
CA TYR A 659 2.88 -5.04 5.33
C TYR A 659 3.56 -4.70 4.00
N SER A 660 4.89 -4.85 3.98
CA SER A 660 5.75 -4.55 2.85
C SER A 660 6.42 -5.81 2.32
N LEU A 661 6.63 -5.86 1.01
CA LEU A 661 7.24 -6.96 0.28
C LEU A 661 8.70 -6.62 -0.07
N VAL A 662 9.60 -7.56 0.23
CA VAL A 662 11.05 -7.37 0.15
C VAL A 662 11.70 -8.53 -0.59
N THR A 663 12.60 -8.23 -1.52
CA THR A 663 13.46 -9.23 -2.16
C THR A 663 14.75 -9.38 -1.32
N PRO A 664 15.17 -10.60 -0.93
CA PRO A 664 16.44 -10.80 -0.22
C PRO A 664 17.63 -10.27 -1.01
N ILE A 665 18.58 -9.63 -0.34
CA ILE A 665 19.70 -8.97 -1.02
C ILE A 665 20.63 -9.96 -1.71
N GLU A 666 20.79 -11.15 -1.13
CA GLU A 666 21.54 -12.26 -1.71
C GLU A 666 20.95 -12.70 -3.06
N HIS A 667 19.62 -12.75 -3.18
CA HIS A 667 18.96 -13.07 -4.45
C HIS A 667 19.22 -11.98 -5.50
N VAL A 668 19.23 -10.71 -5.09
CA VAL A 668 19.56 -9.59 -5.97
C VAL A 668 21.01 -9.69 -6.46
N PHE A 669 21.98 -9.87 -5.55
CA PHE A 669 23.40 -9.95 -5.90
C PHE A 669 23.73 -11.18 -6.75
N ASP A 670 23.19 -12.34 -6.40
CA ASP A 670 23.37 -13.56 -7.18
C ASP A 670 22.78 -13.41 -8.60
N ASP A 671 21.62 -12.77 -8.71
CA ASP A 671 21.00 -12.54 -10.00
C ASP A 671 21.78 -11.51 -10.84
N ILE A 672 22.33 -10.44 -10.26
CA ILE A 672 23.23 -9.52 -10.97
C ILE A 672 24.45 -10.28 -11.54
N LYS A 673 25.10 -11.13 -10.72
CA LYS A 673 26.23 -11.96 -11.15
C LYS A 673 25.83 -12.92 -12.26
N ARG A 674 24.72 -13.65 -12.10
CA ARG A 674 24.19 -14.63 -13.08
C ARG A 674 23.78 -13.97 -14.39
N TRP A 675 23.06 -12.86 -14.31
CA TRP A 675 22.59 -12.07 -15.44
C TRP A 675 23.76 -11.58 -16.31
N SER A 676 24.86 -11.17 -15.66
CA SER A 676 26.08 -10.75 -16.35
C SER A 676 26.80 -11.88 -17.10
N LYS A 677 26.37 -13.14 -16.94
CA LYS A 677 27.02 -14.35 -17.48
C LYS A 677 28.49 -14.42 -17.06
N GLY A 678 28.75 -14.08 -15.80
CA GLY A 678 30.07 -14.07 -15.20
C GLY A 678 30.97 -12.94 -15.70
N GLN A 679 30.43 -11.85 -16.28
CA GLN A 679 31.20 -10.64 -16.53
C GLN A 679 31.44 -9.83 -15.26
N ILE A 680 30.46 -9.80 -14.36
CA ILE A 680 30.61 -9.27 -13.00
C ILE A 680 31.20 -10.38 -12.14
N THR A 681 32.40 -10.14 -11.61
CA THR A 681 33.15 -11.09 -10.80
C THR A 681 32.88 -10.90 -9.32
N ASP A 682 32.63 -9.65 -8.90
CA ASP A 682 32.39 -9.34 -7.49
C ASP A 682 31.45 -8.16 -7.28
N ILE A 683 30.78 -8.13 -6.12
CA ILE A 683 29.77 -7.15 -5.72
C ILE A 683 29.89 -6.89 -4.22
N ARG A 684 29.87 -5.63 -3.81
CA ARG A 684 29.76 -5.22 -2.39
C ARG A 684 28.94 -3.95 -2.21
N VAL A 685 28.50 -3.68 -0.99
CA VAL A 685 28.01 -2.35 -0.62
C VAL A 685 29.20 -1.38 -0.66
N MET A 686 29.00 -0.17 -1.19
CA MET A 686 30.05 0.84 -1.24
C MET A 686 30.64 1.06 0.16
N GLY A 687 31.97 1.09 0.27
CA GLY A 687 32.64 1.31 1.56
C GLY A 687 32.71 0.11 2.51
N ALA A 688 32.15 -1.06 2.17
CA ALA A 688 32.42 -2.29 2.92
C ALA A 688 33.87 -2.75 2.67
N GLU A 689 34.66 -2.90 3.74
CA GLU A 689 36.04 -3.39 3.65
C GLU A 689 36.08 -4.84 3.12
N GLU A 690 37.16 -5.21 2.40
CA GLU A 690 37.39 -6.61 2.07
C GLU A 690 37.66 -7.35 3.39
N ASP A 691 36.92 -8.43 3.68
CA ASP A 691 37.26 -9.39 4.73
C ASP A 691 38.62 -10.01 4.38
N GLY A 692 39.69 -9.28 4.68
CA GLY A 692 41.05 -9.74 4.54
C GLY A 692 41.23 -10.91 5.48
N GLU A 693 41.64 -12.05 4.91
CA GLU A 693 42.24 -13.17 5.61
C GLU A 693 43.00 -12.65 6.84
N LYS A 694 42.52 -12.97 8.04
CA LYS A 694 43.33 -12.96 9.26
C LYS A 694 44.35 -14.08 9.13
N GLY A 695 45.30 -13.91 8.21
CA GLY A 695 46.52 -14.68 8.10
C GLY A 695 47.32 -14.44 9.37
N GLY A 696 47.26 -15.40 10.28
CA GLY A 696 48.13 -15.44 11.44
C GLY A 696 49.58 -15.36 10.99
N LYS A 697 50.26 -14.28 11.35
CA LYS A 697 51.69 -14.29 11.57
C LYS A 697 52.00 -13.52 12.85
N GLU A 698 52.71 -14.25 13.71
CA GLU A 698 53.25 -13.87 14.99
C GLU A 698 54.04 -12.55 14.95
N GLY A 699 53.81 -11.74 15.97
CA GLY A 699 54.68 -10.63 16.37
C GLY A 699 54.90 -10.72 17.87
N ASP A 700 55.96 -11.44 18.24
CA ASP A 700 56.48 -11.58 19.59
C ASP A 700 56.84 -10.20 20.17
N GLY A 701 56.26 -9.82 21.30
CA GLY A 701 56.36 -8.46 21.84
C GLY A 701 56.04 -8.40 23.33
N LYS A 702 57.02 -8.79 24.15
CA LYS A 702 57.02 -8.68 25.62
C LYS A 702 56.73 -7.26 26.11
N GLY A 703 55.74 -7.17 27.01
CA GLY A 703 55.83 -6.48 28.31
C GLY A 703 55.79 -4.95 28.33
N LYS A 704 54.70 -4.40 28.88
CA LYS A 704 54.68 -3.83 30.24
C LYS A 704 53.28 -3.31 30.55
N GLN A 705 52.80 -3.77 31.69
CA GLN A 705 51.59 -3.34 32.38
C GLN A 705 52.00 -2.16 33.27
N GLU A 706 51.40 -0.99 33.05
CA GLU A 706 51.42 0.12 34.00
C GLU A 706 49.98 0.52 34.26
N ASP A 707 49.55 0.24 35.50
CA ASP A 707 48.34 0.69 36.13
C ASP A 707 48.35 2.23 36.24
N GLN A 708 47.25 2.88 35.87
CA GLN A 708 46.84 4.14 36.50
C GLN A 708 45.32 4.11 36.68
N ASP A 709 44.94 3.82 37.92
CA ASP A 709 43.74 4.38 38.56
C ASP A 709 43.76 5.91 38.43
N VAL A 710 42.58 6.53 38.33
CA VAL A 710 42.14 7.66 39.18
C VAL A 710 40.76 8.19 38.73
N GLU A 711 39.85 8.10 39.70
CA GLU A 711 38.72 8.98 40.05
C GLU A 711 37.56 9.21 39.09
N MET A 712 36.44 8.57 39.46
CA MET A 712 35.11 9.16 39.39
C MET A 712 35.02 10.36 40.35
N THR A 713 34.51 11.49 39.85
CA THR A 713 33.80 12.47 40.68
C THR A 713 32.49 12.83 40.00
N GLU A 714 31.43 12.68 40.77
CA GLU A 714 30.07 13.13 40.52
C GLU A 714 30.01 14.66 40.39
N ASP A 715 29.26 15.14 39.40
CA ASP A 715 28.23 16.20 39.51
C ASP A 715 27.29 16.15 38.29
#